data_AF-A0A150NYJ5-F1
#
_entry.id   AF-A0A150NYJ5-F1
#
_cell.length_a   1.000
_cell.length_b   1.000
_cell.length_c   1.000
_cell.angle_alpha   90.00
_cell.angle_beta   90.00
_cell.angle_gamma   90.00
#
_symmetry.space_group_name_H-M   'P 1'
#
loop_
_entity.id
_entity.type
_entity.pdbx_description
1 polymer ?
#
loop_
_entity_poly.entity_id
_entity_poly.type
_entity_poly.pdbx_seq_one_letter_code
_entity_poly.pdbx_strand_id
1 'polypeptide(L)'
;AEEGRRRALVVLATGLGKTYLAALDVEAWSEHHGRRPRVLVLAHREELLFQAARTFRRLLRGRAARFGWCAGSASELGGDVVFASVQKLSRPDHLARLAPGSFDYAIVDEVHHGTAPSYRAILDRLEPGFLLGLTATPERADGADVVGLFDDHVAYRADIGAGIERKLLVPFAYFGLRDETDYRTVTFQNRRFDPGELEKSIDTDRRLEQMWRSWQEHPGERTLVFCCSIRHAHHACDLLAARGVRVAAVHSGPESAPREEALADLVAGKLDALCAVDLFNEGIDLPSVDRVVMLRPTESPVVFLQQLGRGLRVADGKTRLTVVDFVGNHRVFLDRVRTLVSLGSEPSDLRDFLGGACAARLPPGCTVDLELEAKDLLLSLLPARGKSEVERAYRDLRDARGERPTAGELFRIGYRPATLRPAHLGWFDFVASEGDLSPPDLRVLRAADAWLRELEVTAMSKCYKMVTLEALLEAGALFEGISISELARRSRAILARSPELSRDLDGVAELGRGRGLDEPRFVSYWKDNPIAAWTGARGRRWFALDGDRFVPKLSCPPGDEEAFAAMTRELVDYRLAMYRARRREDGSGASFSAKVLWNKRDPILKLPSRAARPDRPSGDVDIRLQDGEVWRFRFMKEFCNVAHRVGSQRNELPDLLRRWFGLTAGRPGTAFHVRFVRSPDGLWAEPERPGGASSAPRGALVAFPDLRAAAGAAGVPTELSPEAETVRLPIAAARGGGLFAVRAAGNSMDGGKHPIRDGDWLIMKFARGASYDALAGKVALLQVPDRDLGFAYQIKRIVRAQSRWWLRSNNPDAPSYEATAETVPVAILVEVVRPEDIGPSAAERFEDDEALARAFGLEEPPRTGRVGGHLFFCLQAPGALVAPDRLRSPAPAQERRPGETAFVLVRPPREPAWRYLGVAHYLDDEGLWACPGIDHAAYRALGSGRGASRTLPAGIRDRAQVLVAALLRRLGAGASVERDGRRCRIVGPADGGGLRIDGGPGGFAERTVSLTDLAWVIVARDDVTKNGGRLDEQRVNRLRYLEGTPRAATRWIDTGWALALAAAADTADEG
;
A
#
# COMPACT_ATOMS: atom_id res chain seq x y z
N ALA A 1 22.25 16.64 -10.13
CA ALA A 1 23.32 17.62 -9.83
C ALA A 1 23.05 18.38 -8.51
N GLU A 2 21.87 18.97 -8.33
CA GLU A 2 21.53 19.78 -7.14
C GLU A 2 21.59 19.02 -5.81
N GLU A 3 21.10 17.77 -5.79
CA GLU A 3 21.15 16.91 -4.60
C GLU A 3 22.54 16.33 -4.31
N GLY A 4 23.54 16.52 -5.18
CA GLY A 4 24.88 15.94 -5.03
C GLY A 4 25.00 14.44 -5.33
N ARG A 5 23.91 13.79 -5.75
CA ARG A 5 23.91 12.38 -6.17
C ARG A 5 24.76 12.16 -7.44
N ARG A 6 25.50 11.05 -7.47
CA ARG A 6 26.35 10.64 -8.59
C ARG A 6 25.93 9.34 -9.27
N ARG A 7 24.91 8.65 -8.74
CA ARG A 7 24.35 7.41 -9.31
C ARG A 7 22.83 7.47 -9.27
N ALA A 8 22.16 6.96 -10.30
CA ALA A 8 20.72 6.85 -10.37
C ALA A 8 20.27 5.64 -11.20
N LEU A 9 19.23 4.94 -10.75
CA LEU A 9 18.56 3.89 -11.49
C LEU A 9 17.23 4.40 -12.07
N VAL A 10 17.00 4.12 -13.35
CA VAL A 10 15.73 4.37 -14.04
C VAL A 10 15.14 3.04 -14.52
N VAL A 11 13.90 2.81 -14.14
CA VAL A 11 13.12 1.63 -14.52
C VAL A 11 12.09 2.03 -15.57
N LEU A 12 12.16 1.44 -16.75
CA LEU A 12 11.25 1.72 -17.86
C LEU A 12 10.95 0.46 -18.66
N ALA A 13 9.70 0.03 -18.66
CA ALA A 13 9.26 -1.13 -19.43
C ALA A 13 9.71 -1.06 -20.90
N THR A 14 9.90 -2.26 -21.48
CA THR A 14 10.26 -2.41 -22.88
C THR A 14 9.22 -1.70 -23.75
N GLY A 15 9.67 -0.83 -24.65
CA GLY A 15 8.79 -0.02 -25.51
C GLY A 15 8.61 1.43 -25.05
N LEU A 16 8.97 1.80 -23.80
CA LEU A 16 8.83 3.17 -23.28
C LEU A 16 9.99 4.13 -23.62
N GLY A 17 10.90 3.72 -24.51
CA GLY A 17 11.95 4.63 -25.02
C GLY A 17 13.14 4.88 -24.09
N LYS A 18 13.65 3.84 -23.38
CA LYS A 18 14.86 3.91 -22.52
C LYS A 18 16.01 4.72 -23.11
N THR A 19 16.34 4.42 -24.37
CA THR A 19 17.48 5.04 -25.06
C THR A 19 17.26 6.52 -25.38
N TYR A 20 16.00 6.92 -25.63
CA TYR A 20 15.64 8.32 -25.81
C TYR A 20 15.78 9.10 -24.51
N LEU A 21 15.29 8.56 -23.40
CA LEU A 21 15.43 9.16 -22.08
C LEU A 21 16.91 9.39 -21.74
N ALA A 22 17.77 8.38 -21.96
CA ALA A 22 19.19 8.48 -21.67
C ALA A 22 19.88 9.59 -22.47
N ALA A 23 19.56 9.70 -23.76
CA ALA A 23 20.14 10.72 -24.63
C ALA A 23 19.64 12.13 -24.29
N LEU A 24 18.37 12.29 -23.93
CA LEU A 24 17.81 13.57 -23.47
C LEU A 24 18.40 13.99 -22.12
N ASP A 25 18.65 13.05 -21.21
CA ASP A 25 19.28 13.36 -19.92
C ASP A 25 20.74 13.81 -20.08
N VAL A 26 21.49 13.21 -21.02
CA VAL A 26 22.83 13.68 -21.41
C VAL A 26 22.80 15.10 -21.98
N GLU A 27 21.77 15.44 -22.75
CA GLU A 27 21.58 16.80 -23.27
C GLU A 27 21.29 17.79 -22.14
N ALA A 28 20.35 17.47 -21.25
CA ALA A 28 20.04 18.27 -20.07
C ALA A 28 21.27 18.46 -19.16
N TRP A 29 22.08 17.40 -18.98
CA TRP A 29 23.35 17.49 -18.26
C TRP A 29 24.31 18.48 -18.93
N SER A 30 24.40 18.44 -20.27
CA SER A 30 25.28 19.32 -21.05
C SER A 30 24.90 20.78 -20.90
N GLU A 31 23.60 21.07 -20.95
CA GLU A 31 23.05 22.42 -20.76
C GLU A 31 23.32 22.94 -19.35
N HIS A 32 23.09 22.11 -18.33
CA HIS A 32 23.32 22.49 -16.94
C HIS A 32 24.79 22.80 -16.63
N HIS A 33 25.73 22.08 -17.22
CA HIS A 33 27.17 22.28 -16.97
C HIS A 33 27.84 23.22 -17.98
N GLY A 34 27.11 23.72 -18.98
CA GLY A 34 27.65 24.58 -20.04
C GLY A 34 28.74 23.93 -20.89
N ARG A 35 28.88 22.60 -20.84
CA ARG A 35 29.88 21.83 -21.60
C ARG A 35 29.37 20.44 -21.92
N ARG A 36 29.97 19.79 -22.92
CA ARG A 36 29.62 18.40 -23.26
C ARG A 36 30.28 17.41 -22.29
N PRO A 37 29.56 16.39 -21.83
CA PRO A 37 30.14 15.27 -21.13
C PRO A 37 30.83 14.35 -22.12
N ARG A 38 31.93 13.73 -21.69
CA ARG A 38 32.39 12.49 -22.30
C ARG A 38 31.54 11.33 -21.78
N VAL A 39 30.80 10.68 -22.68
CA VAL A 39 29.79 9.68 -22.36
C VAL A 39 30.29 8.27 -22.65
N LEU A 40 30.07 7.33 -21.73
CA LEU A 40 30.20 5.89 -21.96
C LEU A 40 28.82 5.24 -21.98
N VAL A 41 28.48 4.52 -23.04
CA VAL A 41 27.24 3.73 -23.15
C VAL A 41 27.61 2.25 -23.12
N LEU A 42 27.14 1.54 -22.10
CA LEU A 42 27.38 0.12 -21.88
C LEU A 42 26.13 -0.70 -22.16
N ALA A 43 26.29 -1.78 -22.92
CA ALA A 43 25.26 -2.80 -23.12
C ALA A 43 25.92 -4.18 -23.28
N HIS A 44 25.17 -5.26 -23.09
CA HIS A 44 25.66 -6.63 -23.26
C HIS A 44 25.69 -7.11 -24.72
N ARG A 45 24.91 -6.48 -25.62
CA ARG A 45 24.81 -6.82 -27.05
C ARG A 45 25.17 -5.66 -27.98
N GLU A 46 25.77 -5.97 -29.12
CA GLU A 46 26.21 -4.97 -30.10
C GLU A 46 25.04 -4.28 -30.81
N GLU A 47 23.96 -5.01 -31.08
CA GLU A 47 22.78 -4.47 -31.74
C GLU A 47 22.12 -3.35 -30.93
N LEU A 48 22.10 -3.49 -29.60
CA LEU A 48 21.61 -2.45 -28.69
C LEU A 48 22.50 -1.20 -28.73
N LEU A 49 23.82 -1.38 -28.85
CA LEU A 49 24.76 -0.28 -29.03
C LEU A 49 24.55 0.44 -30.37
N PHE A 50 24.30 -0.29 -31.46
CA PHE A 50 23.97 0.30 -32.76
C PHE A 50 22.65 1.08 -32.73
N GLN A 51 21.63 0.56 -32.06
CA GLN A 51 20.36 1.26 -31.84
C GLN A 51 20.57 2.54 -31.02
N ALA A 52 21.33 2.46 -29.92
CA ALA A 52 21.68 3.63 -29.12
C ALA A 52 22.45 4.67 -29.93
N ALA A 53 23.46 4.25 -30.70
CA ALA A 53 24.20 5.16 -31.56
C ALA A 53 23.31 5.85 -32.60
N ARG A 54 22.31 5.17 -33.17
CA ARG A 54 21.33 5.82 -34.07
C ARG A 54 20.51 6.90 -33.35
N THR A 55 20.04 6.64 -32.13
CA THR A 55 19.27 7.60 -31.31
C THR A 55 20.13 8.80 -30.91
N PHE A 56 21.33 8.56 -30.38
CA PHE A 56 22.28 9.61 -30.05
C PHE A 56 22.69 10.42 -31.29
N ARG A 57 22.90 9.77 -32.45
CA ARG A 57 23.17 10.49 -33.71
C ARG A 57 22.03 11.41 -34.09
N ARG A 58 20.76 10.97 -33.96
CA ARG A 58 19.57 11.75 -34.30
C ARG A 58 19.39 12.97 -33.42
N LEU A 59 19.56 12.80 -32.11
CA LEU A 59 19.39 13.90 -31.15
C LEU A 59 20.57 14.88 -31.19
N LEU A 60 21.79 14.38 -31.43
CA LEU A 60 22.99 15.20 -31.51
C LEU A 60 23.30 15.73 -32.93
N ARG A 61 22.36 15.64 -33.89
CA ARG A 61 22.57 16.05 -35.30
C ARG A 61 23.04 17.49 -35.48
N GLY A 62 22.58 18.40 -34.63
CA GLY A 62 22.97 19.82 -34.69
C GLY A 62 24.39 20.13 -34.17
N ARG A 63 25.16 19.13 -33.74
CA ARG A 63 26.27 19.32 -32.81
C ARG A 63 27.58 18.57 -33.15
N ALA A 64 27.64 17.72 -34.19
CA ALA A 64 28.85 17.03 -34.68
C ALA A 64 29.68 16.28 -33.60
N ALA A 65 29.06 15.37 -32.84
CA ALA A 65 29.76 14.56 -31.82
C ALA A 65 30.54 13.37 -32.43
N ARG A 66 31.76 13.11 -31.93
CA ARG A 66 32.62 11.97 -32.35
C ARG A 66 32.28 10.71 -31.56
N PHE A 67 31.98 9.63 -32.27
CA PHE A 67 31.56 8.36 -31.65
C PHE A 67 32.71 7.35 -31.67
N GLY A 68 33.02 6.76 -30.51
CA GLY A 68 33.98 5.67 -30.36
C GLY A 68 33.30 4.32 -30.14
N TRP A 69 33.97 3.24 -30.53
CA TRP A 69 33.42 1.88 -30.45
C TRP A 69 34.39 0.91 -29.77
N CYS A 70 33.95 0.31 -28.66
CA CYS A 70 34.59 -0.82 -28.00
C CYS A 70 33.66 -2.04 -28.05
N ALA A 71 33.37 -2.47 -29.28
CA ALA A 71 32.50 -3.59 -29.61
C ALA A 71 33.05 -4.28 -30.88
N GLY A 72 32.76 -5.57 -31.06
CA GLY A 72 33.21 -6.35 -32.21
C GLY A 72 34.73 -6.37 -32.33
N SER A 73 35.25 -6.03 -33.51
CA SER A 73 36.68 -5.85 -33.75
C SER A 73 37.23 -4.51 -33.22
N ALA A 74 36.38 -3.48 -33.05
CA ALA A 74 36.79 -2.14 -32.65
C ALA A 74 37.07 -2.03 -31.13
N SER A 75 38.16 -1.38 -30.75
CA SER A 75 38.64 -1.27 -29.35
C SER A 75 38.92 0.19 -28.95
N GLU A 76 38.17 1.10 -29.55
CA GLU A 76 38.30 2.54 -29.40
C GLU A 76 37.56 3.01 -28.16
N LEU A 77 38.32 3.54 -27.21
CA LEU A 77 37.76 4.24 -26.05
C LEU A 77 37.80 5.76 -26.23
N GLY A 78 38.35 6.28 -27.34
CA GLY A 78 38.36 7.71 -27.65
C GLY A 78 37.05 8.17 -28.29
N GLY A 79 36.63 9.41 -28.04
CA GLY A 79 35.35 9.94 -28.54
C GLY A 79 34.61 10.76 -27.50
N ASP A 80 33.60 11.50 -27.96
CA ASP A 80 32.67 12.24 -27.09
C ASP A 80 31.61 11.30 -26.53
N VAL A 81 31.18 10.31 -27.33
CA VAL A 81 30.28 9.23 -26.92
C VAL A 81 30.90 7.90 -27.32
N VAL A 82 31.16 7.03 -26.34
CA VAL A 82 31.79 5.72 -26.54
C VAL A 82 30.77 4.63 -26.30
N PHE A 83 30.57 3.76 -27.29
CA PHE A 83 29.68 2.60 -27.21
C PHE A 83 30.51 1.35 -26.95
N ALA A 84 30.31 0.71 -25.81
CA ALA A 84 31.15 -0.41 -25.37
C ALA A 84 30.30 -1.62 -24.95
N SER A 85 30.70 -2.79 -25.43
CA SER A 85 30.11 -4.05 -24.97
C SER A 85 30.72 -4.47 -23.63
N VAL A 86 29.90 -4.95 -22.70
CA VAL A 86 30.35 -5.41 -21.38
C VAL A 86 31.37 -6.55 -21.50
N GLN A 87 31.11 -7.51 -22.41
CA GLN A 87 31.99 -8.66 -22.61
C GLN A 87 33.40 -8.23 -23.05
N LYS A 88 33.52 -7.21 -23.90
CA LYS A 88 34.81 -6.72 -24.35
C LYS A 88 35.47 -5.85 -23.30
N LEU A 89 34.73 -4.92 -22.69
CA LEU A 89 35.30 -3.96 -21.74
C LEU A 89 35.76 -4.62 -20.43
N SER A 90 35.13 -5.71 -20.00
CA SER A 90 35.50 -6.46 -18.79
C SER A 90 36.79 -7.30 -18.92
N ARG A 91 37.40 -7.37 -20.10
CA ARG A 91 38.69 -8.07 -20.27
C ARG A 91 39.81 -7.31 -19.56
N PRO A 92 40.79 -7.99 -18.93
CA PRO A 92 41.85 -7.35 -18.15
C PRO A 92 42.57 -6.20 -18.88
N ASP A 93 42.97 -6.40 -20.13
CA ASP A 93 43.68 -5.38 -20.93
C ASP A 93 42.83 -4.13 -21.20
N HIS A 94 41.50 -4.29 -21.32
CA HIS A 94 40.57 -3.18 -21.54
C HIS A 94 40.19 -2.49 -20.22
N LEU A 95 40.01 -3.24 -19.13
CA LEU A 95 39.83 -2.69 -17.78
C LEU A 95 41.05 -1.87 -17.33
N ALA A 96 42.27 -2.32 -17.65
CA ALA A 96 43.49 -1.59 -17.35
C ALA A 96 43.55 -0.22 -18.06
N ARG A 97 42.98 -0.13 -19.27
CA ARG A 97 42.88 1.11 -20.06
C ARG A 97 41.75 2.04 -19.59
N LEU A 98 40.84 1.55 -18.73
CA LEU A 98 39.78 2.34 -18.13
C LEU A 98 40.36 3.16 -16.96
N ALA A 99 40.84 4.37 -17.25
CA ALA A 99 41.30 5.28 -16.22
C ALA A 99 40.11 5.80 -15.37
N PRO A 100 40.22 5.83 -14.03
CA PRO A 100 39.23 6.47 -13.16
C PRO A 100 38.98 7.92 -13.62
N GLY A 101 37.73 8.39 -13.60
CA GLY A 101 37.38 9.75 -14.04
C GLY A 101 37.48 10.00 -15.55
N SER A 102 37.73 8.98 -16.37
CA SER A 102 37.84 9.16 -17.83
C SER A 102 36.53 9.54 -18.52
N PHE A 103 35.38 9.31 -17.88
CA PHE A 103 34.06 9.65 -18.40
C PHE A 103 33.32 10.59 -17.45
N ASP A 104 32.68 11.62 -18.00
CA ASP A 104 31.84 12.51 -17.21
C ASP A 104 30.49 11.88 -16.90
N TYR A 105 29.99 11.04 -17.82
CA TYR A 105 28.69 10.41 -17.73
C TYR A 105 28.78 8.96 -18.23
N ALA A 106 28.25 8.00 -17.48
CA ALA A 106 28.16 6.62 -17.90
C ALA A 106 26.70 6.14 -17.87
N ILE A 107 26.28 5.48 -18.92
CA ILE A 107 24.95 4.87 -19.08
C ILE A 107 25.14 3.36 -19.16
N VAL A 108 24.40 2.63 -18.34
CA VAL A 108 24.39 1.16 -18.35
C VAL A 108 22.99 0.70 -18.71
N ASP A 109 22.80 0.23 -19.95
CA ASP A 109 21.54 -0.38 -20.38
C ASP A 109 21.48 -1.86 -19.94
N GLU A 110 20.26 -2.34 -19.72
CA GLU A 110 19.95 -3.65 -19.15
C GLU A 110 20.79 -3.97 -17.91
N VAL A 111 20.83 -3.01 -16.97
CA VAL A 111 21.64 -3.12 -15.76
C VAL A 111 21.18 -4.23 -14.81
N HIS A 112 20.09 -4.93 -15.14
CA HIS A 112 19.70 -6.17 -14.47
C HIS A 112 20.69 -7.33 -14.70
N HIS A 113 21.66 -7.18 -15.61
CA HIS A 113 22.85 -8.04 -15.69
C HIS A 113 24.01 -7.57 -14.77
N GLY A 114 23.83 -6.46 -14.05
CA GLY A 114 24.84 -5.74 -13.26
C GLY A 114 25.46 -6.52 -12.09
N THR A 115 24.81 -7.60 -11.65
CA THR A 115 25.27 -8.48 -10.57
C THR A 115 26.33 -9.48 -11.04
N ALA A 116 26.47 -9.67 -12.37
CA ALA A 116 27.47 -10.54 -12.95
C ALA A 116 28.90 -10.03 -12.65
N PRO A 117 29.87 -10.93 -12.41
CA PRO A 117 31.26 -10.55 -12.12
C PRO A 117 31.86 -9.60 -13.16
N SER A 118 31.51 -9.75 -14.44
CA SER A 118 31.97 -8.89 -15.53
C SER A 118 31.45 -7.45 -15.44
N TYR A 119 30.21 -7.26 -14.97
CA TYR A 119 29.65 -5.92 -14.74
C TYR A 119 30.28 -5.27 -13.51
N ARG A 120 30.37 -6.01 -12.40
CA ARG A 120 31.02 -5.53 -11.17
C ARG A 120 32.46 -5.09 -11.42
N ALA A 121 33.24 -5.89 -12.15
CA ALA A 121 34.62 -5.55 -12.52
C ALA A 121 34.74 -4.21 -13.27
N ILE A 122 33.76 -3.88 -14.14
CA ILE A 122 33.71 -2.59 -14.82
C ILE A 122 33.31 -1.48 -13.84
N LEU A 123 32.24 -1.68 -13.07
CA LEU A 123 31.69 -0.66 -12.15
C LEU A 123 32.66 -0.32 -11.01
N ASP A 124 33.43 -1.28 -10.52
CA ASP A 124 34.44 -1.10 -9.47
C ASP A 124 35.64 -0.26 -9.97
N ARG A 125 35.91 -0.31 -11.28
CA ARG A 125 36.98 0.47 -11.92
C ARG A 125 36.51 1.83 -12.45
N LEU A 126 35.22 1.95 -12.75
CA LEU A 126 34.60 3.12 -13.34
C LEU A 126 34.21 4.14 -12.27
N GLU A 127 34.84 5.32 -12.31
CA GLU A 127 34.48 6.47 -11.46
C GLU A 127 33.98 7.63 -12.33
N PRO A 128 32.76 7.56 -12.89
CA PRO A 128 32.26 8.62 -13.75
C PRO A 128 31.75 9.80 -12.93
N GLY A 129 31.62 10.98 -13.53
CA GLY A 129 30.97 12.13 -12.90
C GLY A 129 29.51 11.85 -12.51
N PHE A 130 28.80 11.09 -13.35
CA PHE A 130 27.47 10.57 -13.09
C PHE A 130 27.26 9.18 -13.73
N LEU A 131 26.58 8.27 -13.04
CA LEU A 131 26.24 6.91 -13.50
C LEU A 131 24.73 6.71 -13.55
N LEU A 132 24.20 6.45 -14.75
CA LEU A 132 22.79 6.14 -14.99
C LEU A 132 22.62 4.66 -15.33
N GLY A 133 21.79 3.95 -14.56
CA GLY A 133 21.35 2.60 -14.87
C GLY A 133 19.98 2.63 -15.52
N LEU A 134 19.80 1.88 -16.61
CA LEU A 134 18.52 1.68 -17.27
C LEU A 134 18.15 0.20 -17.21
N THR A 135 16.91 -0.11 -16.85
CA THR A 135 16.39 -1.48 -16.93
C THR A 135 14.89 -1.48 -17.22
N ALA A 136 14.44 -2.46 -18.00
CA ALA A 136 13.00 -2.68 -18.20
C ALA A 136 12.36 -3.55 -17.11
N THR A 137 13.19 -4.25 -16.35
CA THR A 137 12.76 -5.12 -15.28
C THR A 137 13.71 -4.90 -14.11
N PRO A 138 13.37 -4.06 -13.12
CA PRO A 138 14.03 -4.17 -11.83
C PRO A 138 13.55 -5.45 -11.17
N GLU A 139 12.30 -5.86 -11.46
CA GLU A 139 11.61 -7.02 -10.90
C GLU A 139 12.01 -8.33 -11.56
N ARG A 140 13.32 -8.54 -11.76
CA ARG A 140 13.78 -9.84 -11.29
C ARG A 140 13.41 -9.89 -9.81
N ALA A 141 13.24 -11.10 -9.33
CA ALA A 141 13.63 -11.41 -7.99
C ALA A 141 15.19 -11.21 -7.85
N ASP A 142 15.78 -10.14 -8.37
CA ASP A 142 17.19 -9.73 -8.19
C ASP A 142 17.21 -8.18 -8.07
N GLY A 143 16.03 -7.53 -8.11
CA GLY A 143 15.90 -6.07 -8.19
C GLY A 143 16.47 -5.32 -7.01
N ALA A 144 16.61 -6.01 -5.88
CA ALA A 144 17.14 -5.41 -4.69
C ALA A 144 18.69 -5.45 -4.64
N ASP A 145 19.37 -6.28 -5.45
CA ASP A 145 20.81 -6.18 -5.69
C ASP A 145 21.13 -5.04 -6.68
N VAL A 146 20.32 -4.90 -7.76
CA VAL A 146 20.48 -3.80 -8.73
C VAL A 146 20.25 -2.43 -8.08
N VAL A 147 19.21 -2.27 -7.27
CA VAL A 147 18.95 -1.01 -6.54
C VAL A 147 20.10 -0.66 -5.58
N GLY A 148 20.75 -1.67 -4.98
CA GLY A 148 21.92 -1.49 -4.12
C GLY A 148 23.12 -0.89 -4.86
N LEU A 149 23.39 -1.32 -6.10
CA LEU A 149 24.49 -0.80 -6.95
C LEU A 149 24.38 0.73 -7.20
N PHE A 150 23.17 1.26 -7.10
CA PHE A 150 22.84 2.68 -7.31
C PHE A 150 22.52 3.41 -6.00
N ASP A 151 23.15 3.01 -4.88
CA ASP A 151 23.04 3.66 -3.56
C ASP A 151 21.57 3.80 -3.07
N ASP A 152 20.74 2.80 -3.37
CA ASP A 152 19.31 2.77 -3.04
C ASP A 152 18.53 3.95 -3.63
N HIS A 153 18.95 4.45 -4.80
CA HIS A 153 18.35 5.59 -5.49
C HIS A 153 17.74 5.20 -6.85
N VAL A 154 16.42 5.03 -6.85
CA VAL A 154 15.62 4.95 -8.07
C VAL A 154 15.11 6.36 -8.39
N ALA A 155 15.62 6.95 -9.47
CA ALA A 155 15.24 8.28 -9.91
C ALA A 155 13.87 8.29 -10.58
N TYR A 156 13.51 7.21 -11.29
CA TYR A 156 12.25 7.11 -12.00
C TYR A 156 11.82 5.65 -12.24
N ARG A 157 10.51 5.39 -12.22
CA ARG A 157 9.91 4.09 -12.54
C ARG A 157 8.65 4.25 -13.41
N ALA A 158 8.60 3.52 -14.51
CA ALA A 158 7.37 3.25 -15.28
C ALA A 158 7.43 1.82 -15.84
N ASP A 159 6.58 0.93 -15.33
CA ASP A 159 6.46 -0.46 -15.78
C ASP A 159 5.46 -0.59 -16.96
N ILE A 160 5.13 -1.83 -17.34
CA ILE A 160 4.21 -2.11 -18.45
C ILE A 160 2.83 -1.56 -18.13
N GLY A 161 2.35 -1.69 -16.88
CA GLY A 161 1.08 -1.16 -16.45
C GLY A 161 1.01 0.36 -16.60
N ALA A 162 2.02 1.07 -16.08
CA ALA A 162 2.15 2.51 -16.24
C ALA A 162 2.27 2.94 -17.73
N GLY A 163 2.91 2.12 -18.55
CA GLY A 163 3.00 2.34 -20.00
C GLY A 163 1.65 2.27 -20.71
N ILE A 164 0.82 1.29 -20.33
CA ILE A 164 -0.53 1.09 -20.86
C ILE A 164 -1.47 2.19 -20.35
N GLU A 165 -1.45 2.51 -19.05
CA GLU A 165 -2.24 3.58 -18.44
C GLU A 165 -2.00 4.95 -19.13
N ARG A 166 -0.74 5.22 -19.50
CA ARG A 166 -0.35 6.46 -20.19
C ARG A 166 -0.50 6.40 -21.71
N LYS A 167 -1.05 5.31 -22.25
CA LYS A 167 -1.23 5.08 -23.69
C LYS A 167 0.07 5.14 -24.50
N LEU A 168 1.21 4.88 -23.85
CA LEU A 168 2.51 4.71 -24.50
C LEU A 168 2.70 3.27 -25.00
N LEU A 169 1.88 2.35 -24.49
CA LEU A 169 1.74 0.97 -24.91
C LEU A 169 0.26 0.66 -25.17
N VAL A 170 -0.03 -0.30 -26.04
CA VAL A 170 -1.39 -0.85 -26.21
C VAL A 170 -1.67 -1.90 -25.13
N PRO A 171 -2.93 -2.09 -24.71
CA PRO A 171 -3.31 -3.17 -23.80
C PRO A 171 -3.11 -4.57 -24.43
N PHE A 172 -3.12 -5.62 -23.61
CA PHE A 172 -3.05 -7.01 -24.08
C PHE A 172 -4.23 -7.88 -23.65
N ALA A 173 -4.59 -8.87 -24.46
CA ALA A 173 -5.49 -9.95 -24.10
C ALA A 173 -4.70 -11.25 -24.07
N TYR A 174 -4.52 -11.84 -22.89
CA TYR A 174 -3.78 -13.08 -22.70
C TYR A 174 -4.73 -14.25 -22.52
N PHE A 175 -4.51 -15.32 -23.29
CA PHE A 175 -5.27 -16.56 -23.29
C PHE A 175 -4.35 -17.73 -22.95
N GLY A 176 -4.49 -18.30 -21.76
CA GLY A 176 -3.74 -19.46 -21.30
C GLY A 176 -4.53 -20.76 -21.46
N LEU A 177 -4.18 -21.53 -22.47
CA LEU A 177 -4.78 -22.82 -22.80
C LEU A 177 -4.11 -23.92 -21.99
N ARG A 178 -4.85 -24.96 -21.59
CA ARG A 178 -4.27 -26.12 -20.94
C ARG A 178 -3.41 -26.90 -21.94
N ASP A 179 -2.13 -27.06 -21.61
CA ASP A 179 -1.25 -27.98 -22.32
C ASP A 179 -1.38 -29.38 -21.70
N GLU A 180 -1.72 -30.37 -22.52
CA GLU A 180 -1.81 -31.78 -22.10
C GLU A 180 -0.42 -32.43 -21.95
N THR A 181 0.65 -31.77 -22.41
CA THR A 181 2.02 -32.28 -22.29
C THR A 181 2.45 -32.39 -20.83
N ASP A 182 3.05 -33.53 -20.44
CA ASP A 182 3.62 -33.72 -19.11
C ASP A 182 5.09 -33.26 -19.02
N TYR A 183 5.28 -31.97 -18.71
CA TYR A 183 6.58 -31.34 -18.55
C TYR A 183 7.40 -31.87 -17.35
N ARG A 184 6.81 -32.67 -16.44
CA ARG A 184 7.55 -33.30 -15.33
C ARG A 184 8.45 -34.44 -15.81
N THR A 185 8.16 -34.98 -16.99
CA THR A 185 8.93 -36.08 -17.60
C THR A 185 10.09 -35.59 -18.47
N VAL A 186 10.10 -34.29 -18.78
CA VAL A 186 11.18 -33.65 -19.55
C VAL A 186 12.28 -33.24 -18.58
N THR A 187 13.50 -33.65 -18.85
CA THR A 187 14.66 -33.32 -18.04
C THR A 187 14.82 -31.80 -17.94
N PHE A 188 14.88 -31.28 -16.72
CA PHE A 188 15.04 -29.85 -16.43
C PHE A 188 16.34 -29.62 -15.66
N GLN A 189 17.33 -29.02 -16.32
CA GLN A 189 18.66 -28.75 -15.75
C GLN A 189 19.09 -27.33 -16.08
N ASN A 190 19.81 -26.66 -15.15
CA ASN A 190 20.27 -25.29 -15.33
C ASN A 190 19.15 -24.32 -15.77
N ARG A 191 17.95 -24.52 -15.23
CA ARG A 191 16.73 -23.76 -15.54
C ARG A 191 16.25 -23.87 -16.99
N ARG A 192 16.68 -24.88 -17.73
CA ARG A 192 16.24 -25.16 -19.10
C ARG A 192 15.73 -26.59 -19.24
N PHE A 193 14.73 -26.76 -20.09
CA PHE A 193 14.31 -28.09 -20.55
C PHE A 193 15.34 -28.64 -21.53
N ASP A 194 15.56 -29.95 -21.50
CA ASP A 194 16.33 -30.62 -22.54
C ASP A 194 15.63 -30.41 -23.90
N PRO A 195 16.29 -29.80 -24.91
CA PRO A 195 15.65 -29.46 -26.17
C PRO A 195 15.13 -30.67 -26.95
N GLY A 196 15.83 -31.81 -26.87
CA GLY A 196 15.48 -33.01 -27.61
C GLY A 196 14.29 -33.75 -27.01
N GLU A 197 14.24 -33.85 -25.68
CA GLU A 197 13.07 -34.39 -24.97
C GLU A 197 11.86 -33.46 -25.11
N LEU A 198 12.06 -32.14 -24.96
CA LEU A 198 11.00 -31.16 -25.10
C LEU A 198 10.36 -31.20 -26.50
N GLU A 199 11.17 -31.25 -27.56
CA GLU A 199 10.67 -31.35 -28.94
C GLU A 199 9.75 -32.57 -29.13
N LYS A 200 10.18 -33.76 -28.66
CA LYS A 200 9.37 -34.99 -28.76
C LYS A 200 8.06 -34.89 -28.00
N SER A 201 8.06 -34.21 -26.87
CA SER A 201 6.87 -34.06 -26.04
C SER A 201 5.86 -33.05 -26.61
N ILE A 202 6.32 -31.98 -27.26
CA ILE A 202 5.43 -30.87 -27.65
C ILE A 202 5.09 -30.80 -29.14
N ASP A 203 5.90 -31.38 -30.03
CA ASP A 203 5.64 -31.34 -31.47
C ASP A 203 4.66 -32.45 -31.87
N THR A 204 3.36 -32.17 -31.75
CA THR A 204 2.27 -33.12 -32.03
C THR A 204 1.13 -32.46 -32.80
N ASP A 205 0.51 -33.21 -33.73
CA ASP A 205 -0.63 -32.74 -34.53
C ASP A 205 -1.77 -32.24 -33.65
N ARG A 206 -2.04 -32.94 -32.53
CA ARG A 206 -3.10 -32.59 -31.58
C ARG A 206 -2.88 -31.18 -31.00
N ARG A 207 -1.64 -30.84 -30.64
CA ARG A 207 -1.30 -29.53 -30.07
C ARG A 207 -1.35 -28.41 -31.12
N LEU A 208 -0.93 -28.69 -32.36
CA LEU A 208 -1.06 -27.75 -33.47
C LEU A 208 -2.53 -27.54 -33.89
N GLU A 209 -3.38 -28.56 -33.79
CA GLU A 209 -4.81 -28.40 -34.02
C GLU A 209 -5.47 -27.57 -32.91
N GLN A 210 -5.05 -27.73 -31.64
CA GLN A 210 -5.49 -26.85 -30.55
C GLN A 210 -5.04 -25.40 -30.77
N MET A 211 -3.81 -25.19 -31.25
CA MET A 211 -3.34 -23.85 -31.67
C MET A 211 -4.23 -23.29 -32.78
N TRP A 212 -4.58 -24.08 -33.79
CA TRP A 212 -5.45 -23.62 -34.87
C TRP A 212 -6.85 -23.23 -34.39
N ARG A 213 -7.46 -23.99 -33.48
CA ARG A 213 -8.76 -23.61 -32.89
C ARG A 213 -8.68 -22.24 -32.21
N SER A 214 -7.68 -22.04 -31.36
CA SER A 214 -7.45 -20.75 -30.68
C SER A 214 -7.12 -19.63 -31.68
N TRP A 215 -6.40 -19.93 -32.77
CA TRP A 215 -6.13 -18.98 -33.85
C TRP A 215 -7.41 -18.46 -34.51
N GLN A 216 -8.44 -19.30 -34.65
CA GLN A 216 -9.74 -18.92 -35.20
C GLN A 216 -10.58 -18.12 -34.20
N GLU A 217 -10.53 -18.48 -32.91
CA GLU A 217 -11.25 -17.80 -31.83
C GLU A 217 -10.69 -16.41 -31.53
N HIS A 218 -9.39 -16.21 -31.72
CA HIS A 218 -8.68 -14.97 -31.41
C HIS A 218 -7.93 -14.44 -32.64
N PRO A 219 -8.61 -13.72 -33.57
CA PRO A 219 -8.01 -13.25 -34.81
C PRO A 219 -6.94 -12.17 -34.59
N GLY A 220 -5.97 -12.12 -35.51
CA GLY A 220 -4.92 -11.10 -35.60
C GLY A 220 -4.35 -11.04 -37.02
N GLU A 221 -3.84 -9.89 -37.44
CA GLU A 221 -3.36 -9.66 -38.81
C GLU A 221 -1.87 -9.96 -38.96
N ARG A 222 -1.05 -9.70 -37.93
CA ARG A 222 0.40 -9.94 -37.95
C ARG A 222 0.80 -10.76 -36.74
N THR A 223 1.10 -12.03 -36.97
CA THR A 223 1.33 -13.01 -35.92
C THR A 223 2.79 -13.43 -35.81
N LEU A 224 3.32 -13.51 -34.59
CA LEU A 224 4.57 -14.21 -34.29
C LEU A 224 4.29 -15.51 -33.53
N VAL A 225 4.85 -16.61 -33.99
CA VAL A 225 4.70 -17.94 -33.38
C VAL A 225 6.06 -18.41 -32.86
N PHE A 226 6.20 -18.55 -31.54
CA PHE A 226 7.43 -19.00 -30.90
C PHE A 226 7.46 -20.52 -30.74
N CYS A 227 8.36 -21.18 -31.49
CA CYS A 227 8.50 -22.63 -31.53
C CYS A 227 9.72 -23.10 -30.71
N CYS A 228 9.72 -24.37 -30.26
CA CYS A 228 10.82 -24.91 -29.46
C CYS A 228 12.04 -25.35 -30.29
N SER A 229 11.85 -25.67 -31.56
CA SER A 229 12.90 -26.20 -32.43
C SER A 229 12.62 -25.88 -33.91
N ILE A 230 13.62 -26.09 -34.75
CA ILE A 230 13.51 -25.89 -36.21
C ILE A 230 12.43 -26.79 -36.79
N ARG A 231 12.42 -28.08 -36.41
CA ARG A 231 11.43 -29.05 -36.90
C ARG A 231 10.01 -28.62 -36.54
N HIS A 232 9.79 -28.23 -35.29
CA HIS A 232 8.49 -27.75 -34.82
C HIS A 232 8.06 -26.45 -35.53
N ALA A 233 8.99 -25.55 -35.84
CA ALA A 233 8.69 -24.33 -36.58
C ALA A 233 8.21 -24.61 -38.02
N HIS A 234 8.84 -25.55 -38.73
CA HIS A 234 8.36 -25.97 -40.05
C HIS A 234 7.01 -26.68 -39.95
N HIS A 235 6.83 -27.57 -38.99
CA HIS A 235 5.55 -28.28 -38.83
C HIS A 235 4.38 -27.33 -38.56
N ALA A 236 4.55 -26.33 -37.68
CA ALA A 236 3.56 -25.29 -37.46
C ALA A 236 3.32 -24.44 -38.72
N CYS A 237 4.38 -24.12 -39.46
CA CYS A 237 4.32 -23.37 -40.72
C CYS A 237 3.50 -24.13 -41.78
N ASP A 238 3.75 -25.43 -41.95
CA ASP A 238 3.05 -26.28 -42.92
C ASP A 238 1.55 -26.39 -42.61
N LEU A 239 1.20 -26.58 -41.33
CA LEU A 239 -0.20 -26.61 -40.90
C LEU A 239 -0.91 -25.29 -41.17
N LEU A 240 -0.28 -24.15 -40.86
CA LEU A 240 -0.84 -22.82 -41.13
C LEU A 240 -0.98 -22.54 -42.63
N ALA A 241 0.03 -22.90 -43.43
CA ALA A 241 0.01 -22.76 -44.88
C ALA A 241 -1.11 -23.61 -45.53
N ALA A 242 -1.29 -24.85 -45.07
CA ALA A 242 -2.36 -25.74 -45.52
C ALA A 242 -3.76 -25.18 -45.22
N ARG A 243 -3.89 -24.30 -44.22
CA ARG A 243 -5.12 -23.60 -43.86
C ARG A 243 -5.26 -22.22 -44.52
N GLY A 244 -4.37 -21.88 -45.46
CA GLY A 244 -4.42 -20.66 -46.26
C GLY A 244 -3.76 -19.42 -45.63
N VAL A 245 -2.99 -19.58 -44.55
CA VAL A 245 -2.23 -18.48 -43.92
C VAL A 245 -0.94 -18.22 -44.70
N ARG A 246 -0.63 -16.95 -44.99
CA ARG A 246 0.67 -16.60 -45.60
C ARG A 246 1.74 -16.58 -44.51
N VAL A 247 2.54 -17.64 -44.42
CA VAL A 247 3.47 -17.88 -43.32
C VAL A 247 4.86 -18.24 -43.81
N ALA A 248 5.89 -17.89 -43.03
CA ALA A 248 7.26 -18.33 -43.24
C ALA A 248 7.94 -18.75 -41.93
N ALA A 249 8.86 -19.71 -42.02
CA ALA A 249 9.69 -20.14 -40.89
C ALA A 249 11.03 -19.38 -40.87
N VAL A 250 11.43 -18.87 -39.70
CA VAL A 250 12.67 -18.11 -39.49
C VAL A 250 13.48 -18.73 -38.35
N HIS A 251 14.65 -19.29 -38.66
CA HIS A 251 15.53 -20.01 -37.74
C HIS A 251 17.00 -19.97 -38.20
N SER A 252 17.90 -20.62 -37.47
CA SER A 252 19.35 -20.61 -37.74
C SER A 252 19.81 -21.63 -38.78
N GLY A 253 18.88 -22.37 -39.40
CA GLY A 253 19.17 -23.46 -40.34
C GLY A 253 19.20 -23.01 -41.80
N PRO A 254 19.72 -23.85 -42.71
CA PRO A 254 19.89 -23.50 -44.12
C PRO A 254 18.57 -23.28 -44.89
N GLU A 255 17.47 -23.89 -44.43
CA GLU A 255 16.13 -23.77 -45.02
C GLU A 255 15.34 -22.56 -44.47
N SER A 256 15.95 -21.74 -43.62
CA SER A 256 15.28 -20.56 -43.05
C SER A 256 14.99 -19.51 -44.11
N ALA A 257 13.82 -18.88 -44.00
CA ALA A 257 13.57 -17.63 -44.72
C ALA A 257 14.58 -16.56 -44.27
N PRO A 258 15.04 -15.66 -45.17
CA PRO A 258 15.91 -14.56 -44.81
C PRO A 258 15.25 -13.66 -43.77
N ARG A 259 15.87 -13.53 -42.59
CA ARG A 259 15.27 -12.84 -41.44
C ARG A 259 14.82 -11.42 -41.75
N GLU A 260 15.66 -10.62 -42.42
CA GLU A 260 15.35 -9.22 -42.70
C GLU A 260 14.19 -9.08 -43.70
N GLU A 261 14.15 -9.94 -44.71
CA GLU A 261 13.09 -9.95 -45.74
C GLU A 261 11.76 -10.43 -45.15
N ALA A 262 11.76 -11.55 -44.42
CA ALA A 262 10.58 -12.09 -43.78
C ALA A 262 9.95 -11.08 -42.79
N LEU A 263 10.79 -10.32 -42.07
CA LEU A 263 10.36 -9.23 -41.20
C LEU A 263 9.73 -8.08 -41.98
N ALA A 264 10.37 -7.64 -43.07
CA ALA A 264 9.84 -6.58 -43.93
C ALA A 264 8.50 -6.99 -44.56
N ASP A 265 8.37 -8.24 -44.98
CA ASP A 265 7.16 -8.78 -45.60
C ASP A 265 6.02 -8.96 -44.60
N LEU A 266 6.30 -9.31 -43.34
CA LEU A 266 5.32 -9.28 -42.26
C LEU A 266 4.83 -7.85 -41.98
N VAL A 267 5.74 -6.87 -41.92
CA VAL A 267 5.37 -5.45 -41.72
C VAL A 267 4.54 -4.92 -42.90
N ALA A 268 4.88 -5.30 -44.12
CA ALA A 268 4.15 -4.92 -45.33
C ALA A 268 2.81 -5.66 -45.50
N GLY A 269 2.49 -6.64 -44.65
CA GLY A 269 1.27 -7.45 -44.75
C GLY A 269 1.26 -8.40 -45.95
N LYS A 270 2.44 -8.76 -46.49
CA LYS A 270 2.58 -9.84 -47.47
C LYS A 270 2.58 -11.21 -46.80
N LEU A 271 3.07 -11.28 -45.57
CA LEU A 271 2.93 -12.42 -44.67
C LEU A 271 1.96 -12.05 -43.54
N ASP A 272 1.16 -13.03 -43.12
CA ASP A 272 0.26 -12.97 -41.96
C ASP A 272 0.97 -13.47 -40.69
N ALA A 273 1.98 -14.34 -40.84
CA ALA A 273 2.63 -14.99 -39.72
C ALA A 273 4.12 -15.33 -39.94
N LEU A 274 4.90 -15.34 -38.86
CA LEU A 274 6.25 -15.91 -38.82
C LEU A 274 6.38 -16.96 -37.71
N CYS A 275 6.83 -18.15 -38.06
CA CYS A 275 7.19 -19.23 -37.12
C CYS A 275 8.68 -19.15 -36.80
N ALA A 276 9.04 -18.94 -35.54
CA ALA A 276 10.41 -18.62 -35.17
C ALA A 276 11.00 -19.44 -34.01
N VAL A 277 12.31 -19.65 -34.06
CA VAL A 277 13.10 -20.37 -33.04
C VAL A 277 14.25 -19.48 -32.56
N ASP A 278 14.25 -19.09 -31.27
CA ASP A 278 15.31 -18.37 -30.54
C ASP A 278 15.88 -17.06 -31.14
N LEU A 279 15.40 -16.61 -32.30
CA LEU A 279 15.90 -15.43 -33.00
C LEU A 279 15.23 -14.11 -32.61
N PHE A 280 14.09 -14.16 -31.90
CA PHE A 280 13.23 -12.99 -31.64
C PHE A 280 13.15 -12.57 -30.17
N ASN A 281 13.96 -13.16 -29.29
CA ASN A 281 13.92 -12.88 -27.85
C ASN A 281 14.48 -11.49 -27.51
N GLU A 282 15.54 -11.04 -28.21
CA GLU A 282 16.20 -9.75 -27.96
C GLU A 282 16.48 -8.98 -29.28
N GLY A 283 16.29 -7.65 -29.29
CA GLY A 283 16.75 -6.76 -30.36
C GLY A 283 15.79 -6.49 -31.53
N ILE A 284 14.61 -7.12 -31.59
CA ILE A 284 13.63 -6.90 -32.66
C ILE A 284 12.60 -5.83 -32.29
N ASP A 285 12.35 -4.92 -33.22
CA ASP A 285 11.43 -3.78 -33.12
C ASP A 285 10.35 -3.87 -34.21
N LEU A 286 9.22 -4.53 -33.89
CA LEU A 286 8.08 -4.69 -34.79
C LEU A 286 6.79 -4.18 -34.12
N PRO A 287 6.52 -2.87 -34.18
CA PRO A 287 5.32 -2.30 -33.57
C PRO A 287 4.02 -2.86 -34.15
N SER A 288 4.02 -3.31 -35.41
CA SER A 288 2.84 -3.79 -36.13
C SER A 288 2.32 -5.17 -35.70
N VAL A 289 3.08 -5.96 -34.94
CA VAL A 289 2.64 -7.29 -34.48
C VAL A 289 1.46 -7.14 -33.50
N ASP A 290 0.34 -7.79 -33.78
CA ASP A 290 -0.89 -7.72 -32.99
C ASP A 290 -1.29 -9.07 -32.36
N ARG A 291 -0.63 -10.17 -32.75
CA ARG A 291 -0.80 -11.47 -32.10
C ARG A 291 0.53 -12.20 -31.86
N VAL A 292 0.65 -12.81 -30.68
CA VAL A 292 1.78 -13.66 -30.28
C VAL A 292 1.27 -15.02 -29.83
N VAL A 293 1.82 -16.08 -30.40
CA VAL A 293 1.52 -17.47 -30.02
C VAL A 293 2.77 -18.10 -29.40
N MET A 294 2.65 -18.58 -28.17
CA MET A 294 3.73 -19.21 -27.40
C MET A 294 3.57 -20.74 -27.42
N LEU A 295 4.18 -21.40 -28.42
CA LEU A 295 4.19 -22.88 -28.52
C LEU A 295 5.34 -23.53 -27.74
N ARG A 296 6.15 -22.75 -27.02
CA ARG A 296 7.25 -23.27 -26.20
C ARG A 296 7.17 -22.71 -24.79
N PRO A 297 7.63 -23.45 -23.77
CA PRO A 297 7.82 -22.87 -22.46
C PRO A 297 8.88 -21.77 -22.49
N THR A 298 8.49 -20.51 -22.31
CA THR A 298 9.40 -19.44 -21.90
C THR A 298 9.84 -19.66 -20.45
N GLU A 299 11.08 -20.09 -20.26
CA GLU A 299 11.65 -20.52 -18.97
C GLU A 299 11.95 -19.37 -17.99
N SER A 300 11.90 -18.11 -18.48
CA SER A 300 12.21 -16.90 -17.70
C SER A 300 11.07 -15.87 -17.77
N PRO A 301 10.52 -15.41 -16.63
CA PRO A 301 9.54 -14.33 -16.59
C PRO A 301 10.05 -13.02 -17.22
N VAL A 302 11.35 -12.76 -17.15
CA VAL A 302 11.97 -11.58 -17.76
C VAL A 302 11.91 -11.68 -19.29
N VAL A 303 12.28 -12.84 -19.85
CA VAL A 303 12.19 -13.08 -21.29
C VAL A 303 10.73 -12.99 -21.74
N PHE A 304 9.81 -13.52 -20.94
CA PHE A 304 8.38 -13.42 -21.18
C PHE A 304 7.89 -11.95 -21.22
N LEU A 305 8.24 -11.12 -20.24
CA LEU A 305 7.90 -9.69 -20.25
C LEU A 305 8.57 -8.91 -21.39
N GLN A 306 9.79 -9.29 -21.76
CA GLN A 306 10.48 -8.69 -22.90
C GLN A 306 9.78 -9.04 -24.22
N GLN A 307 9.37 -10.30 -24.41
CA GLN A 307 8.59 -10.74 -25.56
C GLN A 307 7.23 -10.02 -25.62
N LEU A 308 6.52 -9.96 -24.48
CA LEU A 308 5.25 -9.25 -24.33
C LEU A 308 5.43 -7.77 -24.69
N GLY A 309 6.35 -7.06 -24.03
CA GLY A 309 6.59 -5.63 -24.22
C GLY A 309 6.99 -5.21 -25.64
N ARG A 310 7.53 -6.14 -26.45
CA ARG A 310 7.75 -5.89 -27.89
C ARG A 310 6.44 -5.82 -28.66
N GLY A 311 5.51 -6.72 -28.36
CA GLY A 311 4.16 -6.73 -28.91
C GLY A 311 3.26 -5.61 -28.36
N LEU A 312 3.62 -4.94 -27.27
CA LEU A 312 2.78 -3.85 -26.69
C LEU A 312 3.03 -2.48 -27.31
N ARG A 313 3.98 -2.34 -28.25
CA ARG A 313 4.25 -1.04 -28.89
C ARG A 313 3.05 -0.56 -29.71
N VAL A 314 2.82 0.75 -29.68
CA VAL A 314 1.78 1.41 -30.46
C VAL A 314 2.13 1.38 -31.95
N ALA A 315 1.15 1.08 -32.79
CA ALA A 315 1.24 1.13 -34.25
C ALA A 315 -0.11 1.57 -34.82
N ASP A 316 -0.10 2.13 -36.03
CA ASP A 316 -1.33 2.58 -36.69
C ASP A 316 -2.31 1.41 -36.88
N GLY A 317 -3.57 1.62 -36.49
CA GLY A 317 -4.63 0.61 -36.55
C GLY A 317 -4.61 -0.44 -35.42
N LYS A 318 -3.56 -0.49 -34.60
CA LYS A 318 -3.42 -1.49 -33.52
C LYS A 318 -4.07 -1.02 -32.23
N THR A 319 -5.04 -1.77 -31.74
CA THR A 319 -5.80 -1.44 -30.51
C THR A 319 -5.41 -2.27 -29.30
N ARG A 320 -4.92 -3.49 -29.51
CA ARG A 320 -4.47 -4.42 -28.45
C ARG A 320 -3.46 -5.43 -28.99
N LEU A 321 -2.77 -6.13 -28.09
CA LEU A 321 -1.96 -7.31 -28.39
C LEU A 321 -2.69 -8.58 -27.91
N THR A 322 -2.93 -9.55 -28.79
CA THR A 322 -3.46 -10.87 -28.41
C THR A 322 -2.29 -11.82 -28.11
N VAL A 323 -2.33 -12.53 -26.99
CA VAL A 323 -1.31 -13.51 -26.59
C VAL A 323 -1.98 -14.85 -26.33
N VAL A 324 -1.53 -15.90 -27.00
CA VAL A 324 -1.98 -17.28 -26.79
C VAL A 324 -0.81 -18.08 -26.20
N ASP A 325 -0.95 -18.59 -24.98
CA ASP A 325 0.08 -19.38 -24.27
C ASP A 325 -0.45 -20.76 -23.87
N PHE A 326 0.38 -21.79 -24.07
CA PHE A 326 0.09 -23.17 -23.67
C PHE A 326 0.65 -23.44 -22.27
N VAL A 327 -0.23 -23.52 -21.28
CA VAL A 327 0.07 -23.62 -19.84
C VAL A 327 0.26 -25.08 -19.41
N GLY A 328 1.49 -25.45 -19.09
CA GLY A 328 1.88 -26.79 -18.66
C GLY A 328 2.08 -26.98 -17.15
N ASN A 329 2.33 -28.21 -16.73
CA ASN A 329 2.43 -28.65 -15.32
C ASN A 329 3.82 -28.43 -14.70
N HIS A 330 4.37 -27.23 -14.86
CA HIS A 330 5.69 -26.85 -14.35
C HIS A 330 5.70 -25.43 -13.77
N ARG A 331 6.55 -25.16 -12.78
CA ARG A 331 6.59 -23.86 -12.05
C ARG A 331 6.83 -22.66 -12.97
N VAL A 332 7.55 -22.84 -14.08
CA VAL A 332 7.79 -21.77 -15.08
C VAL A 332 6.50 -21.14 -15.62
N PHE A 333 5.41 -21.92 -15.74
CA PHE A 333 4.12 -21.40 -16.20
C PHE A 333 3.39 -20.63 -15.10
N LEU A 334 3.49 -21.09 -13.84
CA LEU A 334 2.97 -20.39 -12.66
C LEU A 334 3.60 -19.00 -12.52
N ASP A 335 4.91 -18.89 -12.75
CA ASP A 335 5.65 -17.64 -12.62
C ASP A 335 5.27 -16.62 -13.71
N ARG A 336 4.90 -17.06 -14.92
CA ARG A 336 4.38 -16.15 -15.97
C ARG A 336 3.04 -15.55 -15.59
N VAL A 337 2.10 -16.41 -15.17
CA VAL A 337 0.78 -15.95 -14.73
C VAL A 337 0.91 -15.02 -13.53
N ARG A 338 1.75 -15.36 -12.55
CA ARG A 338 2.11 -14.48 -11.42
C ARG A 338 2.53 -13.10 -11.88
N THR A 339 3.41 -13.07 -12.88
CA THR A 339 3.97 -11.83 -13.41
C THR A 339 2.89 -10.99 -14.08
N LEU A 340 2.03 -11.59 -14.89
CA LEU A 340 0.93 -10.88 -15.56
C LEU A 340 -0.06 -10.25 -14.56
N VAL A 341 -0.50 -11.03 -13.56
CA VAL A 341 -1.48 -10.54 -12.56
C VAL A 341 -0.87 -9.56 -11.55
N SER A 342 0.44 -9.35 -11.62
CA SER A 342 1.17 -8.34 -10.86
C SER A 342 1.36 -7.03 -11.63
N LEU A 343 0.95 -6.94 -12.90
CA LEU A 343 1.15 -5.74 -13.73
C LEU A 343 0.19 -4.58 -13.42
N GLY A 344 -0.87 -4.81 -12.64
CA GLY A 344 -1.81 -3.76 -12.22
C GLY A 344 -1.26 -2.87 -11.12
N SER A 345 -1.87 -1.69 -10.94
CA SER A 345 -1.51 -0.70 -9.91
C SER A 345 -1.66 -1.26 -8.47
N GLU A 346 -2.47 -2.33 -8.31
CA GLU A 346 -2.52 -3.19 -7.13
C GLU A 346 -2.28 -4.67 -7.54
N PRO A 347 -1.18 -5.33 -7.10
CA PRO A 347 -0.91 -6.72 -7.45
C PRO A 347 -2.00 -7.67 -6.96
N SER A 348 -2.42 -8.61 -7.82
CA SER A 348 -3.39 -9.64 -7.44
C SER A 348 -2.70 -10.81 -6.74
N ASP A 349 -3.32 -11.38 -5.72
CA ASP A 349 -2.82 -12.63 -5.14
C ASP A 349 -3.01 -13.76 -6.15
N LEU A 350 -1.93 -14.44 -6.51
CA LEU A 350 -1.93 -15.49 -7.52
C LEU A 350 -2.82 -16.67 -7.14
N ARG A 351 -2.90 -17.02 -5.85
CA ARG A 351 -3.72 -18.15 -5.40
C ARG A 351 -5.19 -17.79 -5.49
N ASP A 352 -5.56 -16.56 -5.14
CA ASP A 352 -6.94 -16.08 -5.25
C ASP A 352 -7.39 -15.94 -6.72
N PHE A 353 -6.50 -15.48 -7.61
CA PHE A 353 -6.75 -15.42 -9.05
C PHE A 353 -6.95 -16.81 -9.68
N LEU A 354 -6.03 -17.74 -9.41
CA LEU A 354 -6.15 -19.11 -9.92
C LEU A 354 -7.35 -19.83 -9.30
N GLY A 355 -7.64 -19.58 -8.02
CA GLY A 355 -8.79 -20.13 -7.29
C GLY A 355 -10.15 -19.52 -7.66
N GLY A 356 -10.19 -18.53 -8.55
CA GLY A 356 -11.42 -17.86 -8.97
C GLY A 356 -12.08 -17.00 -7.89
N ALA A 357 -11.36 -16.70 -6.81
CA ALA A 357 -11.84 -15.90 -5.69
C ALA A 357 -11.82 -14.39 -5.98
N CYS A 358 -10.99 -13.96 -6.95
CA CYS A 358 -10.98 -12.60 -7.47
C CYS A 358 -10.57 -12.56 -8.94
N ALA A 359 -11.07 -11.56 -9.68
CA ALA A 359 -10.54 -11.26 -11.01
C ALA A 359 -9.14 -10.62 -10.89
N ALA A 360 -8.27 -10.87 -11.87
CA ALA A 360 -6.98 -10.21 -11.91
C ALA A 360 -7.18 -8.70 -12.10
N ARG A 361 -6.65 -7.89 -11.17
CA ARG A 361 -6.58 -6.43 -11.28
C ARG A 361 -5.45 -6.08 -12.24
N LEU A 362 -5.79 -5.94 -13.52
CA LEU A 362 -4.87 -5.68 -14.62
C LEU A 362 -4.93 -4.21 -15.07
N PRO A 363 -3.92 -3.70 -15.80
CA PRO A 363 -3.97 -2.37 -16.39
C PRO A 363 -5.19 -2.19 -17.32
N PRO A 364 -5.68 -0.95 -17.52
CA PRO A 364 -6.89 -0.70 -18.31
C PRO A 364 -6.86 -1.36 -19.69
N GLY A 365 -7.93 -2.07 -20.02
CA GLY A 365 -8.09 -2.78 -21.30
C GLY A 365 -7.34 -4.11 -21.40
N CYS A 366 -6.61 -4.55 -20.36
CA CYS A 366 -5.92 -5.83 -20.36
C CYS A 366 -6.78 -6.97 -19.81
N THR A 367 -6.63 -8.17 -20.37
CA THR A 367 -7.28 -9.39 -19.87
C THR A 367 -6.28 -10.54 -19.72
N VAL A 368 -6.52 -11.42 -18.75
CA VAL A 368 -5.79 -12.68 -18.54
C VAL A 368 -6.84 -13.76 -18.30
N ASP A 369 -7.13 -14.52 -19.34
CA ASP A 369 -8.12 -15.59 -19.37
C ASP A 369 -7.39 -16.93 -19.40
N LEU A 370 -7.65 -17.79 -18.41
CA LEU A 370 -7.08 -19.13 -18.32
C LEU A 370 -8.19 -20.17 -18.38
N GLU A 371 -8.00 -21.25 -19.13
CA GLU A 371 -8.86 -22.43 -19.08
C GLU A 371 -8.95 -22.98 -17.64
N LEU A 372 -10.09 -23.56 -17.27
CA LEU A 372 -10.34 -24.05 -15.91
C LEU A 372 -9.30 -25.10 -15.51
N GLU A 373 -9.00 -26.02 -16.43
CA GLU A 373 -8.03 -27.09 -16.30
C GLU A 373 -6.58 -26.58 -16.19
N ALA A 374 -6.30 -25.40 -16.77
CA ALA A 374 -5.03 -24.71 -16.62
C ALA A 374 -4.92 -24.04 -15.23
N LYS A 375 -6.02 -23.46 -14.72
CA LYS A 375 -6.06 -22.88 -13.36
C LYS A 375 -5.81 -23.93 -12.29
N ASP A 376 -6.53 -25.06 -12.35
CA ASP A 376 -6.39 -26.17 -11.40
C ASP A 376 -4.96 -26.73 -11.37
N LEU A 377 -4.35 -26.82 -12.55
CA LEU A 377 -2.96 -27.24 -12.69
C LEU A 377 -2.00 -26.30 -11.95
N LEU A 378 -2.13 -25.00 -12.18
CA LEU A 378 -1.26 -24.00 -11.57
C LEU A 378 -1.47 -23.92 -10.05
N LEU A 379 -2.71 -24.06 -9.57
CA LEU A 379 -3.03 -24.15 -8.15
C LEU A 379 -2.29 -25.29 -7.44
N SER A 380 -2.19 -26.45 -8.09
CA SER A 380 -1.50 -27.63 -7.55
C SER A 380 0.01 -27.42 -7.34
N LEU A 381 0.61 -26.43 -8.02
CA LEU A 381 2.04 -26.12 -7.94
C LEU A 381 2.41 -25.14 -6.79
N LEU A 382 1.43 -24.59 -6.06
CA LEU A 382 1.68 -23.60 -4.99
C LEU A 382 1.95 -24.25 -3.61
N PRO A 383 2.99 -23.85 -2.85
CA PRO A 383 3.32 -24.43 -1.54
C PRO A 383 2.29 -24.12 -0.42
N ALA A 384 2.32 -24.92 0.66
CA ALA A 384 1.45 -24.78 1.84
C ALA A 384 1.88 -23.62 2.80
N ARG A 385 0.93 -23.04 3.57
CA ARG A 385 1.17 -21.85 4.42
C ARG A 385 2.08 -22.12 5.63
N GLY A 386 3.18 -21.37 5.78
CA GLY A 386 4.13 -21.41 6.92
C GLY A 386 4.01 -20.26 7.96
N LYS A 387 4.74 -20.38 9.11
CA LYS A 387 4.58 -19.66 10.40
C LYS A 387 5.20 -18.23 10.53
N SER A 388 5.98 -17.74 9.57
CA SER A 388 6.59 -16.39 9.60
C SER A 388 6.53 -15.72 8.21
N GLU A 389 6.13 -14.44 8.15
CA GLU A 389 6.04 -13.69 6.89
C GLU A 389 7.40 -13.45 6.23
N VAL A 390 8.46 -13.21 7.02
CA VAL A 390 9.83 -13.03 6.50
C VAL A 390 10.38 -14.35 5.96
N GLU A 391 10.10 -15.47 6.64
CA GLU A 391 10.51 -16.80 6.15
C GLU A 391 9.78 -17.18 4.86
N ARG A 392 8.50 -16.83 4.75
CA ARG A 392 7.71 -17.07 3.54
C ARG A 392 8.24 -16.23 2.37
N ALA A 393 8.43 -14.93 2.58
CA ALA A 393 9.00 -14.04 1.56
C ALA A 393 10.38 -14.51 1.11
N TYR A 394 11.23 -14.99 2.04
CA TYR A 394 12.52 -15.59 1.73
C TYR A 394 12.38 -16.81 0.80
N ARG A 395 11.56 -17.80 1.18
CA ARG A 395 11.37 -19.04 0.41
C ARG A 395 10.72 -18.78 -0.95
N ASP A 396 9.70 -17.92 -1.01
CA ASP A 396 9.02 -17.57 -2.26
C ASP A 396 9.98 -16.89 -3.25
N LEU A 397 10.85 -15.99 -2.75
CA LEU A 397 11.88 -15.36 -3.54
C LEU A 397 12.95 -16.35 -3.98
N ARG A 398 13.49 -17.17 -3.06
CA ARG A 398 14.47 -18.21 -3.38
C ARG A 398 13.94 -19.14 -4.46
N ASP A 399 12.74 -19.65 -4.28
CA ASP A 399 12.15 -20.61 -5.20
C ASP A 399 11.90 -19.99 -6.60
N ALA A 400 11.57 -18.70 -6.68
CA ALA A 400 11.43 -17.99 -7.95
C ALA A 400 12.80 -17.71 -8.62
N ARG A 401 13.83 -17.44 -7.80
CA ARG A 401 15.19 -17.04 -8.22
C ARG A 401 16.13 -18.20 -8.50
N GLY A 402 15.90 -19.36 -7.89
CA GLY A 402 16.89 -20.44 -7.79
C GLY A 402 18.12 -20.07 -6.96
N GLU A 403 18.14 -18.88 -6.35
CA GLU A 403 19.22 -18.32 -5.55
C GLU A 403 18.61 -17.65 -4.32
N ARG A 404 19.27 -17.72 -3.16
CA ARG A 404 18.74 -17.12 -1.93
C ARG A 404 18.70 -15.59 -2.02
N PRO A 405 17.65 -14.93 -1.50
CA PRO A 405 17.68 -13.49 -1.31
C PRO A 405 18.61 -13.10 -0.15
N THR A 406 19.18 -11.90 -0.22
CA THR A 406 20.01 -11.34 0.86
C THR A 406 19.20 -10.57 1.92
N ALA A 407 19.80 -10.29 3.08
CA ALA A 407 19.17 -9.48 4.12
C ALA A 407 18.79 -8.06 3.63
N GLY A 408 19.70 -7.41 2.89
CA GLY A 408 19.47 -6.09 2.32
C GLY A 408 18.32 -6.10 1.33
N GLU A 409 18.19 -7.19 0.58
CA GLU A 409 17.11 -7.34 -0.39
C GLU A 409 15.73 -7.46 0.26
N LEU A 410 15.60 -8.32 1.28
CA LEU A 410 14.36 -8.42 2.05
C LEU A 410 13.97 -7.10 2.71
N PHE A 411 14.95 -6.31 3.15
CA PHE A 411 14.73 -4.98 3.73
C PHE A 411 14.16 -3.99 2.72
N ARG A 412 14.72 -3.93 1.52
CA ARG A 412 14.31 -3.00 0.46
C ARG A 412 12.88 -3.22 -0.02
N ILE A 413 12.37 -4.45 0.08
CA ILE A 413 10.98 -4.79 -0.25
C ILE A 413 10.03 -4.69 0.96
N GLY A 414 10.49 -4.16 2.10
CA GLY A 414 9.64 -3.81 3.24
C GLY A 414 9.64 -4.80 4.41
N TYR A 415 10.34 -5.93 4.32
CA TYR A 415 10.47 -6.87 5.44
C TYR A 415 11.60 -6.47 6.38
N ARG A 416 11.58 -6.93 7.63
CA ARG A 416 12.63 -6.64 8.60
C ARG A 416 13.32 -7.93 9.00
N PRO A 417 14.45 -8.33 8.36
CA PRO A 417 15.18 -9.55 8.73
C PRO A 417 15.49 -9.66 10.24
N ALA A 418 15.64 -8.52 10.92
CA ALA A 418 15.81 -8.43 12.37
C ALA A 418 14.68 -9.06 13.21
N THR A 419 13.49 -9.32 12.64
CA THR A 419 12.36 -9.99 13.30
C THR A 419 12.48 -11.51 13.31
N LEU A 420 13.43 -12.09 12.58
CA LEU A 420 13.74 -13.54 12.63
C LEU A 420 14.53 -13.93 13.88
N ARG A 421 15.18 -12.97 14.55
CA ARG A 421 16.06 -13.19 15.71
C ARG A 421 15.44 -13.89 16.94
N PRO A 422 14.13 -13.77 17.22
CA PRO A 422 13.51 -14.55 18.28
C PRO A 422 13.46 -16.06 17.99
N ALA A 423 13.51 -16.46 16.72
CA ALA A 423 13.45 -17.84 16.27
C ALA A 423 14.80 -18.40 15.79
N HIS A 424 15.69 -17.52 15.33
CA HIS A 424 17.01 -17.86 14.76
C HIS A 424 18.10 -17.03 15.44
N LEU A 425 19.30 -17.59 15.63
CA LEU A 425 20.38 -16.91 16.34
C LEU A 425 20.96 -15.69 15.57
N GLY A 426 20.68 -15.56 14.27
CA GLY A 426 21.19 -14.52 13.37
C GLY A 426 20.62 -14.70 11.96
N TRP A 427 20.92 -13.75 11.05
CA TRP A 427 20.45 -13.85 9.66
C TRP A 427 21.00 -15.09 8.96
N PHE A 428 22.32 -15.32 9.04
CA PHE A 428 22.94 -16.46 8.39
C PHE A 428 22.61 -17.80 9.07
N ASP A 429 22.24 -17.79 10.36
CA ASP A 429 21.70 -18.98 11.04
C ASP A 429 20.36 -19.42 10.43
N PHE A 430 19.49 -18.46 10.11
CA PHE A 430 18.24 -18.74 9.38
C PHE A 430 18.53 -19.29 7.97
N VAL A 431 19.41 -18.64 7.21
CA VAL A 431 19.79 -19.11 5.86
C VAL A 431 20.40 -20.51 5.88
N ALA A 432 21.22 -20.82 6.89
CA ALA A 432 21.77 -22.16 7.09
C ALA A 432 20.67 -23.18 7.38
N SER A 433 19.65 -22.81 8.17
CA SER A 433 18.50 -23.69 8.47
C SER A 433 17.66 -24.02 7.24
N GLU A 434 17.68 -23.16 6.22
CA GLU A 434 17.03 -23.38 4.92
C GLU A 434 17.87 -24.23 3.95
N GLY A 435 19.12 -24.53 4.29
CA GLY A 435 20.04 -25.30 3.44
C GLY A 435 20.69 -24.49 2.32
N ASP A 436 20.61 -23.16 2.39
CA ASP A 436 20.95 -22.26 1.28
C ASP A 436 22.36 -21.64 1.37
N LEU A 437 23.21 -22.16 2.26
CA LEU A 437 24.62 -21.77 2.35
C LEU A 437 25.51 -22.77 1.63
N SER A 438 26.45 -22.27 0.83
CA SER A 438 27.46 -23.10 0.17
C SER A 438 28.40 -23.76 1.20
N PRO A 439 29.13 -24.82 0.84
CA PRO A 439 30.10 -25.42 1.75
C PRO A 439 31.16 -24.44 2.29
N PRO A 440 31.72 -23.51 1.47
CA PRO A 440 32.51 -22.38 1.97
C PRO A 440 31.76 -21.49 2.97
N ASP A 441 30.53 -21.07 2.67
CA ASP A 441 29.75 -20.18 3.55
C ASP A 441 29.48 -20.82 4.92
N LEU A 442 29.20 -22.14 4.94
CA LEU A 442 29.00 -22.88 6.19
C LEU A 442 30.28 -22.95 7.04
N ARG A 443 31.45 -23.10 6.41
CA ARG A 443 32.75 -23.05 7.12
C ARG A 443 33.00 -21.66 7.68
N VAL A 444 32.73 -20.61 6.89
CA VAL A 444 32.83 -19.22 7.33
C VAL A 444 31.87 -18.94 8.49
N LEU A 445 30.60 -19.33 8.40
CA LEU A 445 29.62 -19.10 9.46
C LEU A 445 30.10 -19.70 10.80
N ARG A 446 30.66 -20.92 10.77
CA ARG A 446 31.20 -21.57 11.98
C ARG A 446 32.45 -20.88 12.51
N ALA A 447 33.35 -20.45 11.63
CA ALA A 447 34.64 -19.83 12.02
C ALA A 447 34.50 -18.35 12.43
N ALA A 448 33.53 -17.64 11.86
CA ALA A 448 33.40 -16.18 11.92
C ALA A 448 32.07 -15.69 12.52
N ASP A 449 31.29 -16.57 13.17
CA ASP A 449 30.00 -16.25 13.81
C ASP A 449 30.05 -14.96 14.65
N ALA A 450 31.08 -14.81 15.48
CA ALA A 450 31.24 -13.63 16.32
C ALA A 450 31.44 -12.33 15.53
N TRP A 451 32.09 -12.39 14.36
CA TRP A 451 32.24 -11.23 13.46
C TRP A 451 30.90 -10.88 12.80
N LEU A 452 30.21 -11.88 12.24
CA LEU A 452 28.92 -11.69 11.58
C LEU A 452 27.86 -11.13 12.55
N ARG A 453 27.83 -11.64 13.78
CA ARG A 453 26.96 -11.12 14.85
C ARG A 453 27.30 -9.68 15.21
N GLU A 454 28.59 -9.35 15.35
CA GLU A 454 29.02 -7.98 15.63
C GLU A 454 28.47 -7.02 14.58
N LEU A 455 28.55 -7.36 13.29
CA LEU A 455 28.02 -6.53 12.20
C LEU A 455 26.50 -6.33 12.28
N GLU A 456 25.74 -7.38 12.61
CA GLU A 456 24.28 -7.30 12.73
C GLU A 456 23.84 -6.36 13.87
N VAL A 457 24.57 -6.33 14.98
CA VAL A 457 24.17 -5.58 16.18
C VAL A 457 24.91 -4.27 16.41
N THR A 458 26.02 -4.03 15.68
CA THR A 458 26.87 -2.83 15.82
C THR A 458 26.04 -1.56 15.85
N ALA A 459 26.19 -0.74 16.89
CA ALA A 459 25.48 0.53 17.00
C ALA A 459 25.84 1.46 15.82
N MET A 460 24.82 1.92 15.10
CA MET A 460 24.93 2.77 13.91
C MET A 460 24.46 4.19 14.22
N SER A 461 25.13 4.91 15.14
CA SER A 461 24.85 6.34 15.40
C SER A 461 25.44 7.25 14.31
N LYS A 462 26.60 6.85 13.79
CA LYS A 462 27.31 7.42 12.63
C LYS A 462 27.55 6.29 11.61
N CYS A 463 27.62 6.62 10.32
CA CYS A 463 27.83 5.62 9.26
C CYS A 463 29.27 5.11 9.14
N TYR A 464 30.24 5.83 9.71
CA TYR A 464 31.67 5.67 9.42
C TYR A 464 32.19 4.23 9.57
N LYS A 465 31.67 3.48 10.56
CA LYS A 465 32.05 2.08 10.79
C LYS A 465 31.76 1.20 9.56
N MET A 466 30.54 1.29 9.01
CA MET A 466 30.12 0.51 7.85
C MET A 466 30.72 1.07 6.56
N VAL A 467 30.88 2.39 6.44
CA VAL A 467 31.57 3.02 5.30
C VAL A 467 33.03 2.57 5.21
N THR A 468 33.71 2.40 6.36
CA THR A 468 35.09 1.87 6.39
C THR A 468 35.14 0.44 5.88
N LEU A 469 34.17 -0.39 6.26
CA LEU A 469 34.08 -1.78 5.78
C LEU A 469 33.70 -1.84 4.29
N GLU A 470 32.77 -1.00 3.83
CA GLU A 470 32.40 -0.87 2.43
C GLU A 470 33.63 -0.46 1.58
N ALA A 471 34.41 0.52 2.03
CA ALA A 471 35.64 0.94 1.37
C ALA A 471 36.70 -0.17 1.28
N LEU A 472 36.85 -0.98 2.35
CA LEU A 472 37.73 -2.15 2.34
C LEU A 472 37.26 -3.22 1.36
N LEU A 473 35.94 -3.49 1.33
CA LEU A 473 35.33 -4.48 0.45
C LEU A 473 35.42 -4.06 -1.03
N GLU A 474 35.21 -2.77 -1.35
CA GLU A 474 35.39 -2.20 -2.70
C GLU A 474 36.86 -2.23 -3.15
N ALA A 475 37.80 -2.22 -2.22
CA ALA A 475 39.24 -2.33 -2.51
C ALA A 475 39.74 -3.77 -2.59
N GLY A 476 38.89 -4.78 -2.28
CA GLY A 476 39.34 -6.16 -2.12
C GLY A 476 40.29 -6.37 -0.92
N ALA A 477 40.39 -5.41 -0.02
CA ALA A 477 41.43 -5.33 1.00
C ALA A 477 41.00 -5.82 2.39
N LEU A 478 39.90 -6.58 2.49
CA LEU A 478 39.37 -7.08 3.77
C LEU A 478 40.40 -7.95 4.52
N PHE A 479 41.21 -8.73 3.78
CA PHE A 479 42.24 -9.62 4.32
C PHE A 479 43.67 -9.12 4.13
N GLU A 480 43.95 -8.39 3.04
CA GLU A 480 45.29 -7.86 2.74
C GLU A 480 45.63 -6.57 3.51
N GLY A 481 44.59 -5.89 4.01
CA GLY A 481 44.70 -4.56 4.58
C GLY A 481 45.07 -3.51 3.53
N ILE A 482 45.06 -2.24 3.94
CA ILE A 482 45.23 -1.12 3.03
C ILE A 482 45.93 0.04 3.74
N SER A 483 46.57 0.95 2.99
CA SER A 483 47.09 2.18 3.60
C SER A 483 45.95 3.05 4.11
N ILE A 484 46.20 3.77 5.21
CA ILE A 484 45.19 4.64 5.82
C ILE A 484 44.77 5.74 4.85
N SER A 485 45.71 6.29 4.06
CA SER A 485 45.42 7.31 3.05
C SER A 485 44.43 6.81 1.99
N GLU A 486 44.64 5.61 1.46
CA GLU A 486 43.77 5.05 0.42
C GLU A 486 42.40 4.68 0.99
N LEU A 487 42.35 4.09 2.20
CA LEU A 487 41.10 3.80 2.90
C LEU A 487 40.26 5.05 3.11
N ALA A 488 40.90 6.14 3.55
CA ALA A 488 40.25 7.43 3.75
C ALA A 488 39.75 8.02 2.42
N ARG A 489 40.56 8.00 1.36
CA ARG A 489 40.16 8.48 0.02
C ARG A 489 38.92 7.75 -0.50
N ARG A 490 38.88 6.43 -0.39
CA ARG A 490 37.72 5.60 -0.80
C ARG A 490 36.49 5.86 0.06
N SER A 491 36.67 5.89 1.39
CA SER A 491 35.57 6.22 2.32
C SER A 491 34.95 7.58 2.01
N ARG A 492 35.78 8.58 1.67
CA ARG A 492 35.32 9.89 1.24
C ARG A 492 34.50 9.82 -0.06
N ALA A 493 34.90 9.01 -1.03
CA ALA A 493 34.15 8.84 -2.28
C ALA A 493 32.76 8.24 -2.04
N ILE A 494 32.66 7.23 -1.16
CA ILE A 494 31.39 6.62 -0.73
C ILE A 494 30.49 7.66 -0.05
N LEU A 495 31.05 8.45 0.87
CA LEU A 495 30.29 9.51 1.55
C LEU A 495 29.83 10.57 0.55
N ALA A 496 30.69 11.00 -0.37
CA ALA A 496 30.40 12.07 -1.31
C ALA A 496 29.30 11.72 -2.34
N ARG A 497 29.11 10.43 -2.66
CA ARG A 497 28.07 9.99 -3.61
C ARG A 497 26.70 9.78 -2.95
N SER A 498 26.63 9.68 -1.62
CA SER A 498 25.38 9.53 -0.87
C SER A 498 25.14 10.72 0.07
N PRO A 499 24.22 11.63 -0.27
CA PRO A 499 23.89 12.79 0.55
C PRO A 499 23.46 12.43 1.99
N GLU A 500 22.87 11.24 2.18
CA GLU A 500 22.46 10.71 3.47
C GLU A 500 23.66 10.42 4.39
N LEU A 501 24.74 9.90 3.82
CA LEU A 501 25.96 9.54 4.54
C LEU A 501 26.88 10.75 4.72
N SER A 502 27.01 11.60 3.69
CA SER A 502 27.87 12.79 3.74
C SER A 502 27.54 13.73 4.91
N ARG A 503 26.25 13.79 5.30
CA ARG A 503 25.75 14.58 6.44
C ARG A 503 26.46 14.28 7.75
N ASP A 504 27.06 13.09 7.89
CA ASP A 504 27.81 12.81 9.09
C ASP A 504 29.08 13.63 9.23
N LEU A 505 29.65 14.09 8.12
CA LEU A 505 30.83 14.96 8.12
C LEU A 505 30.49 16.42 8.48
N ASP A 506 29.20 16.80 8.42
CA ASP A 506 28.75 18.15 8.76
C ASP A 506 28.98 18.41 10.26
N GLY A 507 29.88 19.36 10.56
CA GLY A 507 30.19 19.77 11.94
C GLY A 507 31.42 19.10 12.57
N VAL A 508 32.17 18.28 11.83
CA VAL A 508 33.47 17.77 12.28
C VAL A 508 34.51 18.89 12.21
N ALA A 509 34.94 19.39 13.37
CA ALA A 509 35.84 20.54 13.47
C ALA A 509 37.20 20.32 12.78
N GLU A 510 37.72 19.08 12.81
CA GLU A 510 38.99 18.71 12.19
C GLU A 510 38.98 18.81 10.66
N LEU A 511 37.81 18.74 10.03
CA LEU A 511 37.65 18.69 8.57
C LEU A 511 37.39 20.06 7.91
N GLY A 512 37.13 21.12 8.70
CA GLY A 512 36.78 22.45 8.19
C GLY A 512 35.36 22.57 7.61
N ARG A 513 34.89 23.80 7.32
CA ARG A 513 33.58 24.05 6.71
C ARG A 513 33.68 24.11 5.18
N GLY A 514 32.96 23.24 4.47
CA GLY A 514 32.82 23.28 3.00
C GLY A 514 32.73 21.89 2.35
N ARG A 515 32.27 21.82 1.08
CA ARG A 515 32.20 20.57 0.29
C ARG A 515 33.56 20.03 -0.17
N GLY A 516 34.64 20.80 0.02
CA GLY A 516 36.02 20.39 -0.24
C GLY A 516 36.71 19.98 1.05
N LEU A 517 36.68 18.70 1.38
CA LEU A 517 37.49 18.14 2.47
C LEU A 517 38.96 18.18 2.02
N ASP A 518 39.79 18.90 2.77
CA ASP A 518 41.24 18.88 2.61
C ASP A 518 41.74 17.44 2.85
N GLU A 519 42.35 16.83 1.84
CA GLU A 519 42.65 15.39 1.84
C GLU A 519 43.56 14.96 2.99
N PRO A 520 44.65 15.68 3.33
CA PRO A 520 45.47 15.39 4.51
C PRO A 520 44.68 15.45 5.83
N ARG A 521 43.78 16.42 5.98
CA ARG A 521 42.92 16.54 7.19
C ARG A 521 41.92 15.40 7.27
N PHE A 522 41.34 14.99 6.15
CA PHE A 522 40.43 13.85 6.10
C PHE A 522 41.14 12.54 6.47
N VAL A 523 42.34 12.32 5.95
CA VAL A 523 43.17 11.15 6.31
C VAL A 523 43.48 11.15 7.80
N SER A 524 43.88 12.28 8.37
CA SER A 524 44.14 12.40 9.81
C SER A 524 42.90 12.11 10.65
N TYR A 525 41.76 12.70 10.30
CA TYR A 525 40.49 12.43 10.98
C TYR A 525 40.12 10.95 10.93
N TRP A 526 40.19 10.34 9.74
CA TRP A 526 39.79 8.95 9.54
C TRP A 526 40.67 7.96 10.32
N LYS A 527 41.95 8.31 10.52
CA LYS A 527 42.90 7.59 11.39
C LYS A 527 42.47 7.59 12.85
N ASP A 528 42.05 8.74 13.36
CA ASP A 528 41.68 8.92 14.77
C ASP A 528 40.24 8.46 15.06
N ASN A 529 39.34 8.50 14.07
CA ASN A 529 37.95 8.05 14.14
C ASN A 529 37.41 7.91 12.70
N PRO A 530 37.02 6.72 12.16
CA PRO A 530 36.47 5.50 12.78
C PRO A 530 37.41 4.29 12.89
N ILE A 531 38.64 4.37 12.39
CA ILE A 531 39.62 3.27 12.46
C ILE A 531 39.84 2.81 13.91
N ALA A 532 39.94 3.77 14.84
CA ALA A 532 40.00 3.50 16.28
C ALA A 532 38.82 2.66 16.82
N ALA A 533 37.64 2.73 16.20
CA ALA A 533 36.47 1.96 16.63
C ALA A 533 36.56 0.47 16.27
N TRP A 534 37.39 0.14 15.27
CA TRP A 534 37.69 -1.24 14.87
C TRP A 534 38.99 -1.77 15.50
N THR A 535 39.83 -0.89 16.08
CA THR A 535 41.15 -1.24 16.67
C THR A 535 41.26 -1.03 18.20
N GLY A 536 40.31 -0.33 18.84
CA GLY A 536 40.39 0.23 20.20
C GLY A 536 40.18 -0.69 21.42
N ALA A 537 40.24 -0.10 22.63
CA ALA A 537 40.57 -0.76 23.90
C ALA A 537 39.42 -1.37 24.75
N ARG A 538 38.14 -1.22 24.38
CA ARG A 538 36.99 -1.82 25.09
C ARG A 538 36.20 -2.76 24.15
N GLY A 539 36.75 -3.95 23.87
CA GLY A 539 36.09 -4.99 23.05
C GLY A 539 37.07 -5.94 22.34
N ARG A 540 36.53 -6.96 21.63
CA ARG A 540 37.30 -7.85 20.72
C ARG A 540 37.84 -7.02 19.54
N ARG A 541 39.14 -7.11 19.27
CA ARG A 541 39.85 -6.29 18.25
C ARG A 541 39.87 -6.99 16.90
N TRP A 542 38.97 -6.61 16.00
CA TRP A 542 38.85 -7.20 14.66
C TRP A 542 39.91 -6.71 13.67
N PHE A 543 40.52 -5.55 13.92
CA PHE A 543 41.59 -4.97 13.11
C PHE A 543 42.73 -4.44 13.99
N ALA A 544 43.87 -4.15 13.39
CA ALA A 544 45.00 -3.49 14.01
C ALA A 544 45.65 -2.47 13.07
N LEU A 545 46.53 -1.65 13.64
CA LEU A 545 47.40 -0.77 12.89
C LEU A 545 48.81 -1.36 12.87
N ASP A 546 49.36 -1.49 11.67
CA ASP A 546 50.77 -1.82 11.43
C ASP A 546 51.40 -0.65 10.66
N GLY A 547 52.09 0.23 11.37
CA GLY A 547 52.56 1.51 10.83
C GLY A 547 51.40 2.37 10.30
N ASP A 548 51.40 2.63 8.98
CA ASP A 548 50.34 3.37 8.26
C ASP A 548 49.35 2.44 7.53
N ARG A 549 49.33 1.15 7.86
CA ARG A 549 48.39 0.18 7.29
C ARG A 549 47.31 -0.22 8.30
N PHE A 550 46.08 -0.27 7.81
CA PHE A 550 44.95 -0.87 8.50
C PHE A 550 44.88 -2.35 8.12
N VAL A 551 45.17 -3.24 9.07
CA VAL A 551 45.32 -4.68 8.84
C VAL A 551 44.28 -5.50 9.62
N PRO A 552 43.75 -6.59 9.05
CA PRO A 552 42.74 -7.41 9.70
C PRO A 552 43.33 -8.33 10.78
N LYS A 553 42.52 -8.64 11.78
CA LYS A 553 42.71 -9.73 12.76
C LYS A 553 41.61 -10.77 12.66
N LEU A 554 40.93 -10.79 11.52
CA LEU A 554 39.85 -11.73 11.21
C LEU A 554 40.45 -13.12 10.99
N SER A 555 39.88 -14.13 11.64
CA SER A 555 40.25 -15.52 11.40
C SER A 555 39.41 -16.04 10.23
N CYS A 556 40.03 -16.23 9.07
CA CYS A 556 39.39 -16.82 7.89
C CYS A 556 39.97 -18.21 7.62
N PRO A 557 39.16 -19.23 7.33
CA PRO A 557 39.66 -20.49 6.81
C PRO A 557 40.40 -20.28 5.46
N PRO A 558 41.55 -20.93 5.22
CA PRO A 558 42.29 -20.79 3.96
C PRO A 558 41.43 -21.18 2.75
N GLY A 559 41.36 -20.32 1.74
CA GLY A 559 40.58 -20.55 0.52
C GLY A 559 39.10 -20.17 0.60
N ASP A 560 38.63 -19.66 1.76
CA ASP A 560 37.25 -19.18 1.96
C ASP A 560 37.16 -17.65 2.04
N GLU A 561 38.21 -16.92 1.66
CA GLU A 561 38.31 -15.46 1.76
C GLU A 561 37.20 -14.76 0.95
N GLU A 562 36.89 -15.28 -0.24
CA GLU A 562 35.84 -14.74 -1.10
C GLU A 562 34.44 -14.90 -0.48
N ALA A 563 34.14 -16.07 0.08
CA ALA A 563 32.88 -16.35 0.78
C ALA A 563 32.72 -15.47 2.03
N PHE A 564 33.79 -15.31 2.80
CA PHE A 564 33.79 -14.43 3.97
C PHE A 564 33.54 -12.97 3.58
N ALA A 565 34.23 -12.48 2.54
CA ALA A 565 34.03 -11.13 2.04
C ALA A 565 32.59 -10.92 1.52
N ALA A 566 32.01 -11.92 0.84
CA ALA A 566 30.63 -11.87 0.35
C ALA A 566 29.61 -11.79 1.50
N MET A 567 29.72 -12.64 2.52
CA MET A 567 28.84 -12.60 3.69
C MET A 567 28.97 -11.30 4.49
N THR A 568 30.20 -10.77 4.61
CA THR A 568 30.45 -9.47 5.24
C THR A 568 29.81 -8.34 4.45
N ARG A 569 29.95 -8.34 3.13
CA ARG A 569 29.35 -7.35 2.23
C ARG A 569 27.84 -7.33 2.33
N GLU A 570 27.20 -8.49 2.40
CA GLU A 570 25.74 -8.62 2.54
C GLU A 570 25.21 -7.92 3.81
N LEU A 571 25.89 -8.08 4.95
CA LEU A 571 25.49 -7.39 6.18
C LEU A 571 25.80 -5.90 6.12
N VAL A 572 26.96 -5.50 5.58
CA VAL A 572 27.32 -4.07 5.42
C VAL A 572 26.28 -3.35 4.55
N ASP A 573 25.89 -3.95 3.42
CA ASP A 573 24.84 -3.44 2.54
C ASP A 573 23.51 -3.26 3.29
N TYR A 574 23.03 -4.30 3.98
CA TYR A 574 21.81 -4.23 4.78
C TYR A 574 21.86 -3.11 5.83
N ARG A 575 22.97 -2.96 6.54
CA ARG A 575 23.15 -1.92 7.58
C ARG A 575 23.18 -0.51 6.97
N LEU A 576 23.80 -0.33 5.82
CA LEU A 576 23.83 0.95 5.12
C LEU A 576 22.46 1.30 4.52
N ALA A 577 21.74 0.34 3.95
CA ALA A 577 20.37 0.53 3.46
C ALA A 577 19.44 1.01 4.60
N MET A 578 19.50 0.36 5.76
CA MET A 578 18.79 0.81 6.97
C MET A 578 19.20 2.23 7.40
N TYR A 579 20.50 2.53 7.34
CA TYR A 579 21.04 3.82 7.78
C TYR A 579 20.64 4.96 6.85
N ARG A 580 20.74 4.76 5.52
CA ARG A 580 20.30 5.72 4.50
C ARG A 580 18.81 5.99 4.63
N ALA A 581 17.99 4.94 4.81
CA ALA A 581 16.56 5.09 5.05
C ALA A 581 16.27 6.00 6.25
N ARG A 582 16.95 5.77 7.39
CA ARG A 582 16.82 6.62 8.59
C ARG A 582 17.36 8.03 8.36
N ARG A 583 18.47 8.21 7.65
CA ARG A 583 19.09 9.52 7.42
C ARG A 583 18.37 10.39 6.42
N ARG A 584 17.63 9.82 5.47
CA ARG A 584 16.73 10.58 4.57
C ARG A 584 15.74 11.41 5.41
N GLU A 585 15.33 10.88 6.57
CA GLU A 585 14.46 11.55 7.55
C GLU A 585 15.16 12.72 8.31
N ASP A 586 16.51 12.78 8.38
CA ASP A 586 17.24 13.68 9.32
C ASP A 586 17.77 15.03 8.75
N GLY A 587 18.18 15.12 7.48
CA GLY A 587 19.17 16.13 7.05
C GLY A 587 18.81 17.06 5.89
N SER A 588 17.54 17.40 5.70
CA SER A 588 17.22 18.51 4.82
C SER A 588 17.59 19.85 5.52
N GLY A 589 18.60 20.56 5.03
CA GLY A 589 18.96 21.88 5.60
C GLY A 589 17.87 22.93 5.37
N ALA A 590 17.14 22.81 4.26
CA ALA A 590 15.95 23.58 3.99
C ALA A 590 14.72 23.04 4.74
N SER A 591 14.76 21.81 5.29
CA SER A 591 13.59 21.25 5.96
C SER A 591 13.87 20.35 7.16
N PHE A 592 13.19 20.54 8.27
CA PHE A 592 13.36 19.65 9.43
C PHE A 592 12.15 18.74 9.59
N SER A 593 12.38 17.49 10.00
CA SER A 593 11.30 16.52 10.22
C SER A 593 10.95 16.41 11.69
N ALA A 594 9.65 16.29 11.97
CA ALA A 594 9.09 16.14 13.30
C ALA A 594 8.35 14.81 13.40
N LYS A 595 8.75 13.97 14.35
CA LYS A 595 8.16 12.64 14.53
C LYS A 595 6.73 12.76 15.05
N VAL A 596 5.80 12.04 14.44
CA VAL A 596 4.43 11.95 14.94
C VAL A 596 4.40 10.98 16.11
N LEU A 597 4.00 11.46 17.28
CA LEU A 597 3.86 10.66 18.49
C LEU A 597 2.42 10.76 18.99
N TRP A 598 1.92 9.66 19.54
CA TRP A 598 0.65 9.66 20.24
C TRP A 598 0.87 10.10 21.69
N ASN A 599 0.34 11.25 22.07
CA ASN A 599 0.15 11.55 23.50
C ASN A 599 -1.14 10.89 23.99
N LYS A 600 -1.40 10.86 25.30
CA LYS A 600 -2.56 10.17 25.91
C LYS A 600 -3.95 10.55 25.34
N ARG A 601 -4.08 11.61 24.53
CA ARG A 601 -5.32 12.07 23.88
C ARG A 601 -5.22 12.26 22.36
N ASP A 602 -4.13 12.85 21.85
CA ASP A 602 -4.02 13.29 20.46
C ASP A 602 -2.60 13.09 19.88
N PRO A 603 -2.46 12.91 18.55
CA PRO A 603 -1.17 12.93 17.89
C PRO A 603 -0.55 14.32 17.94
N ILE A 604 0.73 14.37 18.28
CA ILE A 604 1.53 15.58 18.35
C ILE A 604 2.84 15.40 17.59
N LEU A 605 3.50 16.52 17.31
CA LEU A 605 4.80 16.53 16.65
C LEU A 605 5.90 16.69 17.68
N LYS A 606 6.77 15.68 17.80
CA LYS A 606 8.03 15.83 18.53
C LYS A 606 9.06 16.49 17.64
N LEU A 607 9.52 17.65 18.07
CA LEU A 607 10.47 18.47 17.33
C LEU A 607 11.92 18.03 17.65
N PRO A 608 12.86 18.16 16.71
CA PRO A 608 14.27 17.94 16.98
C PRO A 608 14.81 18.95 18.01
N SER A 609 15.86 18.60 18.76
CA SER A 609 16.36 19.45 19.86
C SER A 609 16.89 20.80 19.34
N ARG A 610 16.78 21.86 20.16
CA ARG A 610 17.23 23.22 19.78
C ARG A 610 18.75 23.31 19.56
N ALA A 611 19.52 22.45 20.23
CA ALA A 611 20.96 22.31 20.01
C ALA A 611 21.28 21.65 18.66
N ALA A 612 20.43 20.72 18.19
CA ALA A 612 20.58 20.02 16.91
C ALA A 612 20.07 20.81 15.70
N ARG A 613 19.01 21.62 15.86
CA ARG A 613 18.47 22.53 14.83
C ARG A 613 18.20 23.92 15.43
N PRO A 614 19.20 24.82 15.47
CA PRO A 614 19.05 26.19 15.98
C PRO A 614 18.12 27.05 15.12
N ASP A 615 18.02 26.68 13.84
CA ASP A 615 17.24 27.32 12.78
C ASP A 615 15.74 26.99 12.83
N ARG A 616 15.29 26.05 13.67
CA ARG A 616 13.86 25.74 13.74
C ARG A 616 13.07 26.94 14.30
N PRO A 617 11.85 27.20 13.80
CA PRO A 617 11.05 28.33 14.25
C PRO A 617 10.64 28.20 15.72
N SER A 618 10.31 29.33 16.35
CA SER A 618 9.82 29.34 17.73
C SER A 618 8.70 30.33 17.94
N GLY A 619 7.71 29.94 18.75
CA GLY A 619 6.47 30.68 18.87
C GLY A 619 5.52 30.34 17.72
N ASP A 620 4.59 31.25 17.44
CA ASP A 620 3.59 31.08 16.40
C ASP A 620 4.15 31.49 15.04
N VAL A 621 4.13 30.59 14.07
CA VAL A 621 4.72 30.78 12.74
C VAL A 621 3.75 30.27 11.67
N ASP A 622 3.54 31.08 10.63
CA ASP A 622 2.68 30.73 9.51
C ASP A 622 3.41 29.80 8.53
N ILE A 623 2.74 28.72 8.17
CA ILE A 623 3.24 27.60 7.38
C ILE A 623 2.22 27.25 6.31
N ARG A 624 2.67 27.14 5.07
CA ARG A 624 1.84 26.67 3.95
C ARG A 624 1.80 25.16 3.84
N LEU A 625 0.64 24.60 3.55
CA LEU A 625 0.47 23.18 3.22
C LEU A 625 0.47 23.00 1.68
N GLN A 626 0.71 21.78 1.17
CA GLN A 626 0.78 21.50 -0.28
C GLN A 626 -0.49 21.90 -1.08
N ASP A 627 -1.65 21.97 -0.43
CA ASP A 627 -2.93 22.43 -1.00
C ASP A 627 -3.02 23.97 -1.12
N GLY A 628 -1.96 24.70 -0.72
CA GLY A 628 -1.86 26.16 -0.78
C GLY A 628 -2.39 26.89 0.45
N GLU A 629 -3.01 26.18 1.41
CA GLU A 629 -3.55 26.79 2.64
C GLU A 629 -2.44 27.26 3.59
N VAL A 630 -2.66 28.41 4.26
CA VAL A 630 -1.73 28.95 5.26
C VAL A 630 -2.22 28.65 6.68
N TRP A 631 -1.38 28.01 7.47
CA TRP A 631 -1.64 27.53 8.83
C TRP A 631 -0.63 28.09 9.81
N ARG A 632 -1.07 28.60 10.96
CA ARG A 632 -0.22 29.04 12.06
C ARG A 632 0.11 27.88 13.00
N PHE A 633 1.37 27.47 13.02
CA PHE A 633 1.91 26.43 13.90
C PHE A 633 2.60 27.05 15.11
N ARG A 634 2.29 26.56 16.32
CA ARG A 634 2.93 27.00 17.58
C ARG A 634 4.08 26.07 17.95
N PHE A 635 5.31 26.51 17.73
CA PHE A 635 6.53 25.75 18.03
C PHE A 635 7.02 26.01 19.46
N MET A 636 6.91 24.98 20.32
CA MET A 636 7.38 24.99 21.72
C MET A 636 8.74 24.30 21.86
N LYS A 637 9.29 24.26 23.08
CA LYS A 637 10.69 23.84 23.34
C LYS A 637 11.04 22.44 22.82
N GLU A 638 10.15 21.46 22.88
CA GLU A 638 10.40 20.08 22.37
C GLU A 638 9.26 19.51 21.50
N PHE A 639 8.11 20.17 21.44
CA PHE A 639 6.93 19.67 20.73
C PHE A 639 6.19 20.80 19.99
N CYS A 640 5.42 20.42 18.97
CA CYS A 640 4.35 21.23 18.42
C CYS A 640 3.04 20.47 18.66
N ASN A 641 2.20 21.07 19.51
CA ASN A 641 0.93 20.49 19.94
C ASN A 641 -0.26 21.26 19.37
N VAL A 642 -0.02 22.46 18.83
CA VAL A 642 -1.05 23.38 18.37
C VAL A 642 -0.69 23.92 16.98
N ALA A 643 -1.59 23.73 16.03
CA ALA A 643 -1.56 24.37 14.72
C ALA A 643 -3.00 24.57 14.21
N HIS A 644 -3.25 25.64 13.48
CA HIS A 644 -4.59 26.01 12.99
C HIS A 644 -4.49 26.89 11.75
N ARG A 645 -5.55 27.02 10.96
CA ARG A 645 -5.56 27.91 9.78
C ARG A 645 -5.41 29.38 10.18
N VAL A 646 -4.68 30.20 9.43
CA VAL A 646 -4.56 31.65 9.72
C VAL A 646 -5.97 32.29 9.66
N GLY A 647 -6.46 32.79 10.79
CA GLY A 647 -7.83 33.30 10.97
C GLY A 647 -8.73 32.41 11.85
N SER A 648 -8.36 31.14 12.05
CA SER A 648 -8.94 30.25 13.07
C SER A 648 -8.22 30.45 14.41
N GLN A 649 -8.91 30.19 15.53
CA GLN A 649 -8.33 30.21 16.89
C GLN A 649 -8.30 28.81 17.54
N ARG A 650 -8.88 27.78 16.88
CA ARG A 650 -9.02 26.42 17.41
C ARG A 650 -7.84 25.56 16.97
N ASN A 651 -7.26 24.77 17.88
CA ASN A 651 -6.22 23.81 17.52
C ASN A 651 -6.78 22.68 16.65
N GLU A 652 -6.22 22.54 15.45
CA GLU A 652 -6.63 21.60 14.41
C GLU A 652 -5.45 20.69 13.97
N LEU A 653 -4.32 20.74 14.68
CA LEU A 653 -3.15 19.90 14.41
C LEU A 653 -3.44 18.38 14.52
N PRO A 654 -4.19 17.87 15.50
CA PRO A 654 -4.52 16.44 15.58
C PRO A 654 -5.30 15.92 14.36
N ASP A 655 -6.24 16.73 13.88
CA ASP A 655 -7.07 16.40 12.72
C ASP A 655 -6.24 16.48 11.43
N LEU A 656 -5.34 17.45 11.33
CA LEU A 656 -4.35 17.54 10.25
C LEU A 656 -3.41 16.31 10.20
N LEU A 657 -2.90 15.84 11.34
CA LEU A 657 -2.01 14.66 11.40
C LEU A 657 -2.73 13.34 11.14
N ARG A 658 -3.97 13.18 11.62
CA ARG A 658 -4.84 12.02 11.33
C ARG A 658 -5.22 11.96 9.86
N ARG A 659 -5.48 13.12 9.24
CA ARG A 659 -5.72 13.26 7.79
C ARG A 659 -4.52 12.79 6.96
N TRP A 660 -3.30 12.94 7.45
CA TRP A 660 -2.09 12.60 6.71
C TRP A 660 -1.58 11.16 6.86
N PHE A 661 -1.62 10.56 8.05
CA PHE A 661 -1.07 9.21 8.34
C PHE A 661 -2.10 8.18 8.82
N GLY A 662 -3.39 8.55 8.88
CA GLY A 662 -4.45 7.69 9.40
C GLY A 662 -4.60 7.75 10.93
N LEU A 663 -5.61 7.05 11.46
CA LEU A 663 -6.02 7.11 12.88
C LEU A 663 -4.98 6.55 13.87
N THR A 664 -3.97 5.82 13.38
CA THR A 664 -2.87 5.25 14.18
C THR A 664 -1.67 6.19 14.28
N ALA A 665 -1.75 7.40 13.73
CA ALA A 665 -0.71 8.43 13.72
C ALA A 665 0.02 8.54 15.08
N GLY A 666 1.22 7.97 15.20
CA GLY A 666 2.07 8.05 16.40
C GLY A 666 1.91 6.93 17.44
N ARG A 667 1.15 5.85 17.18
CA ARG A 667 1.02 4.65 18.06
C ARG A 667 2.25 3.71 17.98
N PRO A 668 2.53 2.82 18.96
CA PRO A 668 3.74 1.99 19.02
C PRO A 668 3.92 1.04 17.82
N GLY A 669 5.16 0.88 17.33
CA GLY A 669 5.49 0.08 16.13
C GLY A 669 5.49 0.86 14.81
N THR A 670 5.05 2.11 14.81
CA THR A 670 5.00 3.03 13.65
C THR A 670 6.19 4.00 13.61
N ALA A 671 6.55 4.50 12.42
CA ALA A 671 7.66 5.45 12.20
C ALA A 671 7.23 6.66 11.33
N PHE A 672 6.08 7.27 11.66
CA PHE A 672 5.54 8.41 10.90
C PHE A 672 6.24 9.75 11.25
N HIS A 673 6.51 10.58 10.25
CA HIS A 673 7.18 11.88 10.39
C HIS A 673 6.50 12.96 9.54
N VAL A 674 6.54 14.22 9.96
CA VAL A 674 6.09 15.38 9.17
C VAL A 674 7.30 16.24 8.81
N ARG A 675 7.46 16.56 7.53
CA ARG A 675 8.59 17.35 7.00
C ARG A 675 8.21 18.82 6.85
N PHE A 676 9.03 19.74 7.34
CA PHE A 676 8.80 21.19 7.30
C PHE A 676 9.84 21.93 6.44
N VAL A 677 9.49 22.53 5.30
CA VAL A 677 10.41 23.05 4.27
C VAL A 677 10.43 24.59 4.12
N ARG A 678 11.60 25.23 4.14
CA ARG A 678 11.81 26.66 3.89
C ARG A 678 11.94 26.93 2.38
N SER A 679 11.22 27.96 1.92
CA SER A 679 11.22 28.49 0.55
C SER A 679 11.30 30.04 0.61
N PRO A 680 11.69 30.75 -0.47
CA PRO A 680 11.61 32.23 -0.53
C PRO A 680 10.23 32.79 -0.19
N ASP A 681 9.16 32.01 -0.43
CA ASP A 681 7.76 32.38 -0.16
C ASP A 681 7.26 32.01 1.25
N GLY A 682 8.13 31.50 2.13
CA GLY A 682 7.81 31.10 3.50
C GLY A 682 8.07 29.61 3.81
N LEU A 683 7.61 29.16 4.98
CA LEU A 683 7.80 27.80 5.49
C LEU A 683 6.60 26.91 5.09
N TRP A 684 6.84 25.65 4.73
CA TRP A 684 5.86 24.67 4.27
C TRP A 684 5.83 23.41 5.15
N ALA A 685 4.73 22.67 5.21
CA ALA A 685 4.63 21.38 5.92
C ALA A 685 3.89 20.31 5.14
N GLU A 686 4.41 19.08 5.18
CA GLU A 686 3.85 17.92 4.47
C GLU A 686 4.14 16.60 5.21
N PRO A 687 3.35 15.53 4.98
CA PRO A 687 3.59 14.26 5.62
C PRO A 687 4.72 13.47 4.97
N GLU A 688 5.70 13.05 5.77
CA GLU A 688 6.85 12.26 5.34
C GLU A 688 6.47 10.77 5.38
N ARG A 689 6.04 10.26 4.22
CA ARG A 689 5.81 8.82 4.03
C ARG A 689 7.13 8.18 3.58
N PRO A 690 7.53 7.02 4.13
CA PRO A 690 8.69 6.30 3.61
C PRO A 690 8.33 5.78 2.21
N GLY A 691 8.62 6.58 1.19
CA GLY A 691 8.43 6.31 -0.23
C GLY A 691 6.98 6.22 -0.72
N GLY A 692 6.40 7.34 -1.20
CA GLY A 692 5.33 7.42 -2.22
C GLY A 692 3.89 6.90 -1.91
N ALA A 693 2.87 7.71 -2.27
CA ALA A 693 1.39 7.52 -2.38
C ALA A 693 0.83 6.08 -2.62
N SER A 694 -0.42 5.63 -2.33
CA SER A 694 -1.78 6.10 -1.91
C SER A 694 -2.62 4.83 -1.50
N SER A 695 -3.82 4.97 -0.88
CA SER A 695 -4.78 3.91 -0.44
C SER A 695 -4.38 3.09 0.83
N ALA A 696 -5.23 3.06 1.88
CA ALA A 696 -5.04 2.13 3.01
C ALA A 696 -5.87 0.85 2.80
N PRO A 697 -5.29 -0.35 2.93
CA PRO A 697 -5.95 -1.62 2.58
C PRO A 697 -7.05 -2.02 3.58
N ARG A 698 -8.18 -2.54 3.09
CA ARG A 698 -9.24 -3.20 3.88
C ARG A 698 -8.95 -4.71 3.93
N GLY A 699 -8.93 -5.29 5.13
CA GLY A 699 -8.67 -6.73 5.33
C GLY A 699 -9.96 -7.57 5.29
N ALA A 700 -9.91 -8.74 4.65
CA ALA A 700 -10.98 -9.72 4.68
C ALA A 700 -10.88 -10.60 5.94
N LEU A 701 -11.98 -10.73 6.70
CA LEU A 701 -12.05 -11.56 7.90
C LEU A 701 -13.26 -12.49 7.81
N VAL A 702 -13.11 -13.72 8.30
CA VAL A 702 -14.25 -14.62 8.52
C VAL A 702 -15.13 -14.02 9.61
N ALA A 703 -16.40 -13.87 9.31
CA ALA A 703 -17.41 -13.31 10.20
C ALA A 703 -18.58 -14.28 10.34
N PHE A 704 -19.21 -14.26 11.51
CA PHE A 704 -20.46 -14.97 11.79
C PHE A 704 -21.53 -13.92 12.09
N PRO A 705 -22.05 -13.23 11.06
CA PRO A 705 -23.01 -12.12 11.23
C PRO A 705 -24.37 -12.59 11.76
N ASP A 706 -24.72 -13.86 11.52
CA ASP A 706 -25.95 -14.49 11.98
C ASP A 706 -25.83 -15.03 13.41
N LEU A 707 -24.61 -15.03 13.96
CA LEU A 707 -24.39 -15.37 15.36
C LEU A 707 -24.98 -14.26 16.24
N ARG A 708 -26.09 -14.58 16.91
CA ARG A 708 -26.65 -13.74 17.98
C ARG A 708 -25.74 -13.75 19.20
N ALA A 709 -24.61 -13.07 19.12
CA ALA A 709 -23.73 -12.78 20.24
C ALA A 709 -24.42 -11.72 21.10
N ALA A 710 -25.31 -12.16 21.99
CA ALA A 710 -26.22 -11.28 22.68
C ALA A 710 -25.50 -10.35 23.67
N ALA A 711 -25.81 -9.07 23.53
CA ALA A 711 -25.87 -8.10 24.61
C ALA A 711 -27.32 -7.91 25.12
N GLY A 712 -28.21 -8.92 25.02
CA GLY A 712 -29.55 -8.95 25.66
C GLY A 712 -30.52 -10.01 25.11
N ALA A 713 -31.32 -10.60 26.01
CA ALA A 713 -32.44 -11.57 25.92
C ALA A 713 -32.41 -12.71 24.87
N ALA A 714 -32.23 -13.94 25.37
CA ALA A 714 -32.44 -15.20 24.66
C ALA A 714 -33.91 -15.37 24.24
N GLY A 715 -34.16 -15.85 23.02
CA GLY A 715 -35.53 -16.10 22.58
C GLY A 715 -35.72 -16.60 21.14
N VAL A 716 -34.67 -16.88 20.38
CA VAL A 716 -34.81 -17.49 19.04
C VAL A 716 -33.76 -18.60 18.88
N PRO A 717 -34.13 -19.79 18.37
CA PRO A 717 -33.20 -20.89 18.17
C PRO A 717 -32.01 -20.48 17.31
N THR A 718 -30.81 -20.83 17.76
CA THR A 718 -29.61 -20.72 16.92
C THR A 718 -29.51 -22.04 16.16
N GLU A 719 -29.50 -22.00 14.83
CA GLU A 719 -29.21 -23.19 14.04
C GLU A 719 -27.82 -23.76 14.42
N LEU A 720 -27.70 -25.08 14.36
CA LEU A 720 -26.57 -25.86 14.89
C LEU A 720 -25.21 -25.56 14.24
N SER A 721 -25.13 -24.67 13.26
CA SER A 721 -23.89 -24.19 12.65
C SER A 721 -24.08 -22.76 12.10
N PRO A 722 -23.51 -21.71 12.72
CA PRO A 722 -23.61 -20.36 12.19
C PRO A 722 -22.90 -20.28 10.83
N GLU A 723 -23.57 -19.71 9.83
CA GLU A 723 -22.97 -19.49 8.51
C GLU A 723 -21.78 -18.55 8.62
N ALA A 724 -20.66 -18.97 8.03
CA ALA A 724 -19.46 -18.17 7.95
C ALA A 724 -19.44 -17.42 6.63
N GLU A 725 -19.28 -16.11 6.68
CA GLU A 725 -19.05 -15.30 5.49
C GLU A 725 -17.79 -14.46 5.62
N THR A 726 -17.30 -13.94 4.50
CA THR A 726 -16.16 -13.05 4.51
C THR A 726 -16.66 -11.60 4.50
N VAL A 727 -16.31 -10.85 5.54
CA VAL A 727 -16.64 -9.42 5.64
C VAL A 727 -15.34 -8.63 5.50
N ARG A 728 -15.39 -7.54 4.72
CA ARG A 728 -14.26 -6.61 4.60
C ARG A 728 -14.36 -5.54 5.68
N LEU A 729 -13.39 -5.49 6.59
CA LEU A 729 -13.31 -4.51 7.69
C LEU A 729 -11.96 -3.78 7.64
N PRO A 730 -11.85 -2.53 8.14
CA PRO A 730 -10.62 -1.73 8.14
C PRO A 730 -9.61 -2.20 9.20
N ILE A 731 -9.19 -3.48 9.10
CA ILE A 731 -8.21 -4.12 9.97
C ILE A 731 -6.87 -4.31 9.25
N ALA A 732 -5.75 -4.10 9.95
CA ALA A 732 -4.41 -4.33 9.40
C ALA A 732 -4.08 -5.84 9.35
N ALA A 733 -3.56 -6.33 8.21
CA ALA A 733 -3.32 -7.76 7.93
C ALA A 733 -2.41 -8.49 8.95
N ALA A 734 -1.60 -7.77 9.75
CA ALA A 734 -0.64 -8.33 10.70
C ALA A 734 -1.25 -9.01 11.96
N ARG A 735 -2.56 -9.32 12.01
CA ARG A 735 -3.20 -10.01 13.15
C ARG A 735 -3.70 -11.44 12.84
N GLY A 736 -3.21 -12.06 11.77
CA GLY A 736 -3.74 -13.29 11.16
C GLY A 736 -3.52 -14.64 11.87
N GLY A 737 -3.68 -14.71 13.19
CA GLY A 737 -3.71 -15.98 13.93
C GLY A 737 -4.96 -16.11 14.80
N GLY A 738 -6.04 -16.67 14.24
CA GLY A 738 -7.24 -17.08 14.99
C GLY A 738 -8.23 -15.95 15.31
N LEU A 739 -8.34 -14.93 14.45
CA LEU A 739 -9.34 -13.87 14.57
C LEU A 739 -10.58 -14.13 13.71
N PHE A 740 -11.75 -13.73 14.20
CA PHE A 740 -13.03 -13.72 13.48
C PHE A 740 -13.88 -12.53 13.90
N ALA A 741 -14.92 -12.19 13.14
CA ALA A 741 -15.84 -11.10 13.46
C ALA A 741 -17.24 -11.59 13.84
N VAL A 742 -17.91 -10.87 14.74
CA VAL A 742 -19.34 -11.04 15.06
C VAL A 742 -19.99 -9.67 15.19
N ARG A 743 -21.30 -9.56 14.94
CA ARG A 743 -22.04 -8.32 15.20
C ARG A 743 -22.53 -8.28 16.63
N ALA A 744 -22.38 -7.12 17.26
CA ALA A 744 -22.99 -6.84 18.55
C ALA A 744 -24.50 -6.63 18.36
N ALA A 745 -25.31 -7.31 19.15
CA ALA A 745 -26.76 -7.15 19.16
C ALA A 745 -27.26 -6.87 20.60
N GLY A 746 -28.02 -5.80 20.81
CA GLY A 746 -28.51 -5.33 22.10
C GLY A 746 -27.60 -4.29 22.78
N ASN A 747 -27.93 -3.92 24.02
CA ASN A 747 -27.34 -2.76 24.71
C ASN A 747 -26.65 -3.07 26.05
N SER A 748 -26.53 -4.33 26.49
CA SER A 748 -25.95 -4.63 27.82
C SER A 748 -24.46 -4.28 27.96
N MET A 749 -23.75 -4.06 26.85
CA MET A 749 -22.36 -3.61 26.82
C MET A 749 -22.21 -2.14 26.42
N ASP A 750 -23.32 -1.43 26.20
CA ASP A 750 -23.38 -0.01 25.86
C ASP A 750 -23.31 0.85 27.15
N GLY A 751 -22.13 0.88 27.76
CA GLY A 751 -21.87 1.67 28.96
C GLY A 751 -20.39 1.77 29.31
N GLY A 752 -20.04 2.69 30.20
CA GLY A 752 -18.67 2.92 30.65
C GLY A 752 -17.76 3.67 29.65
N LYS A 753 -16.43 3.61 29.86
CA LYS A 753 -15.43 4.38 29.09
C LYS A 753 -15.21 3.89 27.65
N HIS A 754 -15.60 2.64 27.36
CA HIS A 754 -15.45 1.99 26.05
C HIS A 754 -16.71 1.17 25.73
N PRO A 755 -17.84 1.84 25.39
CA PRO A 755 -19.11 1.16 25.13
C PRO A 755 -19.06 0.33 23.85
N ILE A 756 -19.76 -0.81 23.85
CA ILE A 756 -20.04 -1.64 22.68
C ILE A 756 -21.53 -1.46 22.36
N ARG A 757 -21.83 -0.92 21.18
CA ARG A 757 -23.18 -0.55 20.76
C ARG A 757 -23.80 -1.64 19.92
N ASP A 758 -25.13 -1.65 19.86
CA ASP A 758 -25.85 -2.43 18.86
C ASP A 758 -25.34 -2.04 17.46
N GLY A 759 -25.03 -3.04 16.63
CA GLY A 759 -24.51 -2.84 15.29
C GLY A 759 -22.98 -2.88 15.13
N ASP A 760 -22.22 -2.79 16.22
CA ASP A 760 -20.76 -2.80 16.16
C ASP A 760 -20.21 -4.14 15.66
N TRP A 761 -19.18 -4.09 14.81
CA TRP A 761 -18.38 -5.27 14.46
C TRP A 761 -17.34 -5.54 15.54
N LEU A 762 -17.36 -6.75 16.09
CA LEU A 762 -16.44 -7.16 17.15
C LEU A 762 -15.43 -8.15 16.60
N ILE A 763 -14.16 -7.74 16.57
CA ILE A 763 -13.05 -8.60 16.18
C ILE A 763 -12.63 -9.42 17.39
N MET A 764 -12.82 -10.73 17.30
CA MET A 764 -12.64 -11.69 18.37
C MET A 764 -11.45 -12.60 18.09
N LYS A 765 -10.73 -13.04 19.14
CA LYS A 765 -9.69 -14.07 19.08
C LYS A 765 -10.12 -15.31 19.86
N PHE A 766 -10.02 -16.51 19.28
CA PHE A 766 -10.35 -17.75 19.99
C PHE A 766 -9.60 -17.90 21.32
N ALA A 767 -10.33 -18.31 22.36
CA ALA A 767 -9.81 -18.48 23.72
C ALA A 767 -10.36 -19.73 24.42
N ARG A 768 -10.86 -20.72 23.66
CA ARG A 768 -11.35 -21.99 24.20
C ARG A 768 -10.24 -22.69 25.01
N GLY A 769 -10.57 -23.09 26.24
CA GLY A 769 -9.64 -23.74 27.17
C GLY A 769 -8.76 -22.79 28.00
N ALA A 770 -8.89 -21.47 27.84
CA ALA A 770 -8.21 -20.51 28.71
C ALA A 770 -8.86 -20.46 30.10
N SER A 771 -8.04 -20.41 31.16
CA SER A 771 -8.54 -20.27 32.53
C SER A 771 -9.14 -18.88 32.79
N TYR A 772 -10.12 -18.79 33.68
CA TYR A 772 -10.73 -17.51 34.06
C TYR A 772 -9.71 -16.50 34.62
N ASP A 773 -8.67 -16.97 35.32
CA ASP A 773 -7.56 -16.11 35.78
C ASP A 773 -6.85 -15.41 34.61
N ALA A 774 -6.62 -16.11 33.50
CA ALA A 774 -6.00 -15.53 32.30
C ALA A 774 -6.93 -14.55 31.55
N LEU A 775 -8.23 -14.61 31.84
CA LEU A 775 -9.28 -13.80 31.20
C LEU A 775 -9.78 -12.65 32.09
N ALA A 776 -9.28 -12.51 33.30
CA ALA A 776 -9.67 -11.48 34.25
C ALA A 776 -9.59 -10.07 33.64
N GLY A 777 -10.68 -9.32 33.76
CA GLY A 777 -10.82 -7.94 33.27
C GLY A 777 -11.10 -7.81 31.77
N LYS A 778 -11.00 -8.89 30.99
CA LYS A 778 -11.22 -8.88 29.53
C LYS A 778 -12.71 -8.97 29.20
N VAL A 779 -13.07 -8.49 28.01
CA VAL A 779 -14.40 -8.71 27.41
C VAL A 779 -14.31 -9.96 26.53
N ALA A 780 -15.24 -10.89 26.73
CA ALA A 780 -15.21 -12.19 26.07
C ALA A 780 -16.59 -12.57 25.52
N LEU A 781 -16.57 -13.34 24.44
CA LEU A 781 -17.69 -14.12 23.94
C LEU A 781 -17.75 -15.44 24.72
N LEU A 782 -18.89 -15.69 25.36
CA LEU A 782 -19.10 -16.79 26.30
C LEU A 782 -20.28 -17.64 25.83
N GLN A 783 -20.13 -18.96 25.91
CA GLN A 783 -21.23 -19.89 25.79
C GLN A 783 -21.78 -20.15 27.20
N VAL A 784 -23.04 -19.82 27.43
CA VAL A 784 -23.74 -19.97 28.72
C VAL A 784 -24.90 -20.95 28.56
N PRO A 785 -25.21 -21.78 29.58
CA PRO A 785 -26.36 -22.68 29.54
C PRO A 785 -27.66 -21.90 29.37
N ASP A 786 -28.55 -22.44 28.53
CA ASP A 786 -29.89 -21.88 28.30
C ASP A 786 -30.93 -23.02 28.38
N ARG A 787 -32.06 -22.78 29.05
CA ARG A 787 -33.06 -23.82 29.31
C ARG A 787 -33.77 -24.29 28.06
N ASP A 788 -33.94 -23.41 27.07
CA ASP A 788 -34.74 -23.68 25.88
C ASP A 788 -33.85 -24.08 24.69
N LEU A 789 -32.63 -23.54 24.63
CA LEU A 789 -31.69 -23.72 23.50
C LEU A 789 -30.51 -24.64 23.82
N GLY A 790 -30.41 -25.14 25.05
CA GLY A 790 -29.22 -25.83 25.57
C GLY A 790 -28.09 -24.85 25.93
N PHE A 791 -27.71 -23.95 25.01
CA PHE A 791 -26.74 -22.88 25.28
C PHE A 791 -27.00 -21.62 24.44
N ALA A 792 -26.55 -20.47 24.94
CA ALA A 792 -26.59 -19.18 24.25
C ALA A 792 -25.20 -18.51 24.24
N TYR A 793 -24.96 -17.61 23.29
CA TYR A 793 -23.73 -16.82 23.20
C TYR A 793 -23.93 -15.41 23.77
N GLN A 794 -23.08 -14.99 24.71
CA GLN A 794 -23.14 -13.66 25.33
C GLN A 794 -21.78 -12.95 25.32
N ILE A 795 -21.80 -11.62 25.24
CA ILE A 795 -20.60 -10.77 25.38
C ILE A 795 -20.60 -10.11 26.75
N LYS A 796 -19.64 -10.46 27.61
CA LYS A 796 -19.54 -9.93 28.98
C LYS A 796 -18.10 -9.66 29.39
N ARG A 797 -17.92 -8.81 30.40
CA ARG A 797 -16.62 -8.60 31.05
C ARG A 797 -16.45 -9.60 32.20
N ILE A 798 -15.35 -10.34 32.18
CA ILE A 798 -15.04 -11.30 33.25
C ILE A 798 -14.37 -10.55 34.41
N VAL A 799 -14.95 -10.61 35.60
CA VAL A 799 -14.39 -9.94 36.80
C VAL A 799 -14.38 -10.89 37.99
N ARG A 800 -13.39 -10.75 38.87
CA ARG A 800 -13.29 -11.53 40.11
C ARG A 800 -13.82 -10.69 41.28
N ALA A 801 -14.75 -11.23 42.05
CA ALA A 801 -15.28 -10.61 43.26
C ALA A 801 -15.55 -11.70 44.31
N GLN A 802 -15.16 -11.46 45.57
CA GLN A 802 -15.39 -12.39 46.69
C GLN A 802 -14.93 -13.83 46.40
N SER A 803 -13.76 -13.98 45.77
CA SER A 803 -13.19 -15.28 45.35
C SER A 803 -14.00 -16.07 44.31
N ARG A 804 -15.00 -15.45 43.67
CA ARG A 804 -15.82 -16.03 42.59
C ARG A 804 -15.71 -15.22 41.30
N TRP A 805 -16.06 -15.82 40.16
CA TRP A 805 -16.03 -15.19 38.84
C TRP A 805 -17.42 -14.70 38.43
N TRP A 806 -17.49 -13.45 37.96
CA TRP A 806 -18.71 -12.78 37.55
C TRP A 806 -18.62 -12.31 36.10
N LEU A 807 -19.74 -12.43 35.39
CA LEU A 807 -19.97 -11.97 34.03
C LEU A 807 -20.71 -10.63 34.08
N ARG A 808 -19.95 -9.54 33.97
CA ARG A 808 -20.44 -8.19 34.20
C ARG A 808 -20.85 -7.48 32.90
N SER A 809 -22.02 -6.85 32.92
CA SER A 809 -22.50 -5.91 31.91
C SER A 809 -21.84 -4.53 32.09
N ASN A 810 -21.50 -3.85 31.00
CA ASN A 810 -21.00 -2.47 31.11
C ASN A 810 -22.15 -1.45 31.20
N ASN A 811 -23.35 -1.79 30.72
CA ASN A 811 -24.57 -1.03 30.92
C ASN A 811 -25.10 -1.26 32.36
N PRO A 812 -25.28 -0.20 33.18
CA PRO A 812 -25.77 -0.33 34.56
C PRO A 812 -27.17 -0.93 34.69
N ASP A 813 -28.02 -0.73 33.69
CA ASP A 813 -29.42 -1.18 33.69
C ASP A 813 -29.54 -2.66 33.27
N ALA A 814 -28.42 -3.29 32.89
CA ALA A 814 -28.36 -4.69 32.50
C ALA A 814 -27.77 -5.57 33.63
N PRO A 815 -28.39 -6.70 33.96
CA PRO A 815 -27.95 -7.58 35.05
C PRO A 815 -26.56 -8.19 34.80
N SER A 816 -25.87 -8.55 35.89
CA SER A 816 -24.61 -9.30 35.91
C SER A 816 -24.84 -10.66 36.58
N TYR A 817 -24.10 -11.68 36.16
CA TYR A 817 -24.35 -13.07 36.58
C TYR A 817 -23.08 -13.74 37.11
N GLU A 818 -23.20 -14.73 37.99
CA GLU A 818 -22.07 -15.56 38.42
C GLU A 818 -21.72 -16.59 37.34
N ALA A 819 -20.44 -16.83 37.07
CA ALA A 819 -20.00 -17.85 36.12
C ALA A 819 -20.12 -19.26 36.73
N THR A 820 -20.72 -20.20 35.99
CA THR A 820 -20.89 -21.60 36.40
C THR A 820 -19.83 -22.51 35.78
N ALA A 821 -19.70 -23.75 36.25
CA ALA A 821 -18.79 -24.74 35.67
C ALA A 821 -19.09 -25.06 34.18
N GLU A 822 -20.33 -24.80 33.74
CA GLU A 822 -20.79 -25.01 32.36
C GLU A 822 -20.61 -23.77 31.47
N THR A 823 -20.18 -22.64 32.04
CA THR A 823 -19.87 -21.44 31.24
C THR A 823 -18.53 -21.62 30.54
N VAL A 824 -18.53 -21.55 29.21
CA VAL A 824 -17.33 -21.78 28.40
C VAL A 824 -16.89 -20.49 27.70
N PRO A 825 -15.68 -19.97 27.96
CA PRO A 825 -15.11 -18.88 27.17
C PRO A 825 -14.78 -19.34 25.75
N VAL A 826 -15.37 -18.66 24.76
CA VAL A 826 -15.20 -19.00 23.34
C VAL A 826 -14.11 -18.14 22.71
N ALA A 827 -14.17 -16.83 22.94
CA ALA A 827 -13.23 -15.87 22.36
C ALA A 827 -13.09 -14.60 23.20
N ILE A 828 -12.02 -13.84 23.01
CA ILE A 828 -11.79 -12.53 23.63
C ILE A 828 -11.85 -11.41 22.60
N LEU A 829 -12.38 -10.27 23.01
CA LEU A 829 -12.45 -9.06 22.18
C LEU A 829 -11.04 -8.48 21.97
N VAL A 830 -10.69 -8.25 20.71
CA VAL A 830 -9.41 -7.65 20.27
C VAL A 830 -9.62 -6.21 19.85
N GLU A 831 -10.68 -5.94 19.09
CA GLU A 831 -10.99 -4.61 18.55
C GLU A 831 -12.49 -4.49 18.29
N VAL A 832 -13.01 -3.28 18.40
CA VAL A 832 -14.38 -2.91 18.01
C VAL A 832 -14.25 -2.03 16.78
N VAL A 833 -14.94 -2.40 15.70
CA VAL A 833 -15.03 -1.64 14.46
C VAL A 833 -16.46 -1.13 14.35
N ARG A 834 -16.65 0.18 14.32
CA ARG A 834 -17.98 0.77 14.18
C ARG A 834 -18.38 0.80 12.70
N PRO A 835 -19.65 0.54 12.35
CA PRO A 835 -20.12 0.65 10.97
C PRO A 835 -19.81 2.01 10.33
N GLU A 836 -19.84 3.09 11.12
CA GLU A 836 -19.54 4.44 10.67
C GLU A 836 -18.07 4.63 10.23
N ASP A 837 -17.15 3.78 10.71
CA ASP A 837 -15.72 3.83 10.39
C ASP A 837 -15.36 3.00 9.12
N ILE A 838 -16.34 2.33 8.50
CA ILE A 838 -16.16 1.46 7.31
C ILE A 838 -16.44 2.21 6.01
N GLY A 839 -17.35 3.19 6.04
CA GLY A 839 -17.70 4.01 4.88
C GLY A 839 -16.88 5.29 4.75
N PRO A 840 -17.06 6.04 3.65
CA PRO A 840 -16.54 7.39 3.47
C PRO A 840 -17.24 8.40 4.42
N SER A 841 -16.92 9.69 4.35
CA SER A 841 -17.54 10.66 5.26
C SER A 841 -19.00 10.91 4.89
N ALA A 842 -19.88 11.11 5.88
CA ALA A 842 -21.27 11.46 5.62
C ALA A 842 -21.38 12.78 4.83
N ALA A 843 -22.33 12.84 3.90
CA ALA A 843 -22.56 13.91 2.93
C ALA A 843 -21.50 14.04 1.80
N GLU A 844 -20.54 13.10 1.72
CA GLU A 844 -19.62 13.00 0.59
C GLU A 844 -20.39 12.70 -0.72
N ARG A 845 -19.94 13.34 -1.79
CA ARG A 845 -20.54 13.25 -3.13
C ARG A 845 -19.59 12.52 -4.06
N PHE A 846 -20.14 11.66 -4.89
CA PHE A 846 -19.41 10.85 -5.85
C PHE A 846 -19.97 11.13 -7.23
N GLU A 847 -19.17 11.78 -8.07
CA GLU A 847 -19.59 12.21 -9.42
C GLU A 847 -19.78 11.03 -10.37
N ASP A 848 -19.15 9.90 -10.07
CA ASP A 848 -19.29 8.66 -10.80
C ASP A 848 -19.34 7.44 -9.86
N ASP A 849 -19.83 6.33 -10.41
CA ASP A 849 -20.03 5.06 -9.72
C ASP A 849 -18.70 4.42 -9.26
N GLU A 850 -17.58 4.75 -9.92
CA GLU A 850 -16.25 4.22 -9.62
C GLU A 850 -15.64 4.91 -8.39
N ALA A 851 -15.84 6.22 -8.25
CA ALA A 851 -15.50 6.99 -7.06
C ALA A 851 -16.32 6.52 -5.85
N LEU A 852 -17.61 6.22 -6.06
CA LEU A 852 -18.47 5.64 -5.02
C LEU A 852 -17.98 4.26 -4.58
N ALA A 853 -17.65 3.37 -5.52
CA ALA A 853 -17.12 2.04 -5.22
C ALA A 853 -15.80 2.11 -4.44
N ARG A 854 -14.84 2.93 -4.90
CA ARG A 854 -13.56 3.18 -4.22
C ARG A 854 -13.72 3.70 -2.80
N ALA A 855 -14.71 4.57 -2.57
CA ALA A 855 -14.96 5.18 -1.26
C ALA A 855 -15.38 4.14 -0.19
N PHE A 856 -16.11 3.09 -0.59
CA PHE A 856 -16.43 1.93 0.24
C PHE A 856 -15.46 0.75 0.06
N GLY A 857 -14.36 0.93 -0.68
CA GLY A 857 -13.41 -0.13 -1.01
C GLY A 857 -14.08 -1.37 -1.61
N LEU A 858 -15.08 -1.14 -2.47
CA LEU A 858 -15.80 -2.14 -3.24
C LEU A 858 -15.28 -2.15 -4.68
N GLU A 859 -15.38 -3.31 -5.32
CA GLU A 859 -14.94 -3.52 -6.71
C GLU A 859 -15.98 -3.01 -7.73
N GLU A 860 -17.26 -2.96 -7.33
CA GLU A 860 -18.37 -2.37 -8.10
C GLU A 860 -19.14 -1.36 -7.25
N PRO A 861 -19.82 -0.37 -7.86
CA PRO A 861 -20.73 0.52 -7.12
C PRO A 861 -21.76 -0.33 -6.38
N PRO A 862 -21.96 -0.08 -5.07
CA PRO A 862 -22.94 -0.83 -4.31
C PRO A 862 -24.33 -0.65 -4.92
N ARG A 863 -25.09 -1.74 -4.95
CA ARG A 863 -26.54 -1.73 -5.25
C ARG A 863 -27.31 -1.99 -3.97
N THR A 864 -28.61 -1.73 -3.99
CA THR A 864 -29.46 -2.09 -2.85
C THR A 864 -29.36 -3.60 -2.58
N GLY A 865 -28.86 -3.99 -1.40
CA GLY A 865 -28.55 -5.37 -1.02
C GLY A 865 -27.23 -5.52 -0.26
N ARG A 866 -26.83 -6.76 0.06
CA ARG A 866 -25.55 -7.03 0.75
C ARG A 866 -24.39 -7.11 -0.23
N VAL A 867 -23.36 -6.29 -0.01
CA VAL A 867 -22.13 -6.25 -0.82
C VAL A 867 -20.94 -6.21 0.14
N GLY A 868 -19.98 -7.11 -0.02
CA GLY A 868 -18.79 -7.18 0.84
C GLY A 868 -19.06 -7.44 2.33
N GLY A 869 -20.20 -8.06 2.67
CA GLY A 869 -20.62 -8.34 4.04
C GLY A 869 -21.38 -7.20 4.74
N HIS A 870 -21.76 -6.16 4.00
CA HIS A 870 -22.52 -5.01 4.52
C HIS A 870 -23.77 -4.74 3.69
N LEU A 871 -24.86 -4.31 4.33
CA LEU A 871 -26.10 -3.97 3.67
C LEU A 871 -26.03 -2.54 3.10
N PHE A 872 -26.46 -2.35 1.85
CA PHE A 872 -26.54 -1.04 1.19
C PHE A 872 -27.98 -0.73 0.77
N PHE A 873 -28.37 0.53 0.90
CA PHE A 873 -29.62 1.09 0.39
C PHE A 873 -29.30 2.19 -0.61
N CYS A 874 -29.45 1.89 -1.90
CA CYS A 874 -29.15 2.82 -2.99
C CYS A 874 -30.46 3.36 -3.57
N LEU A 875 -30.88 4.54 -3.11
CA LEU A 875 -32.21 5.11 -3.37
C LEU A 875 -32.18 6.12 -4.52
N GLN A 876 -33.03 5.90 -5.52
CA GLN A 876 -33.11 6.76 -6.71
C GLN A 876 -34.54 7.25 -7.03
N ALA A 877 -35.57 6.57 -6.50
CA ALA A 877 -36.97 6.87 -6.81
C ALA A 877 -37.69 7.61 -5.64
N PRO A 878 -38.64 8.51 -5.95
CA PRO A 878 -39.52 9.11 -4.95
C PRO A 878 -40.29 8.06 -4.14
N GLY A 879 -40.47 8.30 -2.84
CA GLY A 879 -41.24 7.43 -1.95
C GLY A 879 -40.41 6.45 -1.11
N ALA A 880 -39.08 6.44 -1.27
CA ALA A 880 -38.18 5.59 -0.49
C ALA A 880 -38.00 6.05 0.97
N LEU A 881 -38.14 7.36 1.23
CA LEU A 881 -38.09 7.94 2.57
C LEU A 881 -39.51 8.19 3.08
N VAL A 882 -39.86 7.59 4.21
CA VAL A 882 -41.18 7.74 4.83
C VAL A 882 -41.23 8.88 5.83
N ALA A 883 -40.08 9.25 6.40
CA ALA A 883 -39.89 10.46 7.20
C ALA A 883 -38.46 10.99 7.04
N PRO A 884 -38.15 12.23 7.47
CA PRO A 884 -36.85 12.89 7.29
C PRO A 884 -35.63 12.20 7.90
N ASP A 885 -35.82 11.14 8.68
CA ASP A 885 -34.78 10.26 9.22
C ASP A 885 -35.21 8.78 9.19
N ARG A 886 -36.29 8.44 8.46
CA ARG A 886 -36.85 7.09 8.40
C ARG A 886 -37.01 6.60 6.97
N LEU A 887 -36.61 5.36 6.73
CA LEU A 887 -36.74 4.69 5.45
C LEU A 887 -37.28 3.28 5.61
N ARG A 888 -38.08 2.83 4.63
CA ARG A 888 -38.48 1.43 4.51
C ARG A 888 -37.40 0.65 3.77
N SER A 889 -37.32 -0.65 4.04
CA SER A 889 -36.48 -1.54 3.23
C SER A 889 -36.92 -1.45 1.76
N PRO A 890 -36.02 -1.18 0.79
CA PRO A 890 -36.38 -1.11 -0.62
C PRO A 890 -36.51 -2.49 -1.29
N ALA A 891 -36.09 -3.57 -0.61
CA ALA A 891 -36.16 -4.95 -1.10
C ALA A 891 -36.93 -5.84 -0.10
N PRO A 892 -38.05 -6.46 -0.50
CA PRO A 892 -38.91 -7.24 0.42
C PRO A 892 -38.41 -8.66 0.73
N ALA A 893 -37.36 -9.16 0.06
CA ALA A 893 -36.93 -10.56 0.11
C ALA A 893 -35.63 -10.84 0.89
N GLN A 894 -35.11 -9.88 1.67
CA GLN A 894 -33.90 -10.09 2.50
C GLN A 894 -34.29 -10.14 3.98
N GLU A 895 -34.20 -11.32 4.58
CA GLU A 895 -34.30 -11.45 6.04
C GLU A 895 -33.18 -10.65 6.71
N ARG A 896 -33.54 -9.79 7.67
CA ARG A 896 -32.61 -8.93 8.42
C ARG A 896 -31.79 -9.79 9.37
N ARG A 897 -30.47 -9.55 9.42
CA ARG A 897 -29.59 -10.20 10.39
C ARG A 897 -29.56 -9.45 11.74
N PRO A 898 -29.31 -10.14 12.87
CA PRO A 898 -29.21 -9.51 14.19
C PRO A 898 -28.13 -8.42 14.24
N GLY A 899 -28.44 -7.23 14.77
CA GLY A 899 -27.49 -6.11 14.83
C GLY A 899 -27.01 -5.62 13.45
N GLU A 900 -27.74 -5.91 12.37
CA GLU A 900 -27.34 -5.46 11.05
C GLU A 900 -27.61 -3.97 10.82
N THR A 901 -26.65 -3.31 10.18
CA THR A 901 -26.66 -1.88 9.83
C THR A 901 -26.57 -1.71 8.32
N ALA A 902 -27.16 -0.64 7.77
CA ALA A 902 -27.19 -0.40 6.33
C ALA A 902 -26.52 0.93 5.91
N PHE A 903 -25.72 0.95 4.86
CA PHE A 903 -25.17 2.16 4.26
C PHE A 903 -26.19 2.81 3.31
N VAL A 904 -26.52 4.09 3.52
CA VAL A 904 -27.57 4.78 2.75
C VAL A 904 -26.95 5.70 1.71
N LEU A 905 -27.23 5.41 0.44
CA LEU A 905 -26.80 6.16 -0.73
C LEU A 905 -28.00 6.70 -1.48
N VAL A 906 -27.92 7.95 -1.93
CA VAL A 906 -29.01 8.60 -2.66
C VAL A 906 -28.51 9.24 -3.95
N ARG A 907 -29.30 9.12 -5.02
CA ARG A 907 -29.08 9.83 -6.29
C ARG A 907 -30.43 10.34 -6.81
N PRO A 908 -30.78 11.61 -6.56
CA PRO A 908 -32.01 12.23 -7.08
C PRO A 908 -32.12 12.16 -8.62
N PRO A 909 -33.34 12.07 -9.20
CA PRO A 909 -33.53 11.91 -10.66
C PRO A 909 -32.96 13.01 -11.58
N ARG A 910 -32.48 14.12 -11.01
CA ARG A 910 -31.91 15.27 -11.75
C ARG A 910 -30.48 15.61 -11.33
N GLU A 911 -29.86 14.78 -10.49
CA GLU A 911 -28.48 14.95 -10.06
C GLU A 911 -27.62 13.79 -10.59
N PRO A 912 -26.49 14.09 -11.25
CA PRO A 912 -25.63 13.05 -11.82
C PRO A 912 -24.83 12.28 -10.75
N ALA A 913 -24.60 12.89 -9.59
CA ALA A 913 -23.73 12.37 -8.55
C ALA A 913 -24.50 11.58 -7.46
N TRP A 914 -23.89 10.50 -6.98
CA TRP A 914 -24.31 9.82 -5.75
C TRP A 914 -23.93 10.62 -4.53
N ARG A 915 -24.73 10.49 -3.47
CA ARG A 915 -24.41 11.08 -2.18
C ARG A 915 -24.60 10.06 -1.06
N TYR A 916 -23.60 9.94 -0.20
CA TYR A 916 -23.65 9.07 0.97
C TYR A 916 -24.25 9.80 2.17
N LEU A 917 -25.29 9.23 2.77
CA LEU A 917 -26.03 9.83 3.90
C LEU A 917 -25.61 9.27 5.26
N GLY A 918 -24.79 8.22 5.30
CA GLY A 918 -24.34 7.57 6.52
C GLY A 918 -24.93 6.18 6.74
N VAL A 919 -24.80 5.69 7.98
CA VAL A 919 -25.28 4.38 8.41
C VAL A 919 -26.68 4.48 8.98
N ALA A 920 -27.57 3.60 8.53
CA ALA A 920 -28.90 3.39 9.08
C ALA A 920 -28.92 2.22 10.05
N HIS A 921 -29.67 2.40 11.13
CA HIS A 921 -29.89 1.41 12.19
C HIS A 921 -31.37 1.02 12.21
N TYR A 922 -31.67 -0.25 12.39
CA TYR A 922 -33.07 -0.71 12.39
C TYR A 922 -33.72 -0.55 13.77
N LEU A 923 -34.96 -0.09 13.77
CA LEU A 923 -35.78 0.09 14.97
C LEU A 923 -36.83 -1.01 15.03
N ASP A 924 -36.63 -2.00 15.91
CA ASP A 924 -37.47 -3.20 16.02
C ASP A 924 -38.92 -2.89 16.42
N ASP A 925 -39.14 -1.83 17.19
CA ASP A 925 -40.45 -1.34 17.60
C ASP A 925 -41.23 -0.63 16.49
N GLU A 926 -40.53 0.06 15.58
CA GLU A 926 -41.14 0.80 14.47
C GLU A 926 -41.20 -0.01 13.16
N GLY A 927 -40.42 -1.08 13.04
CA GLY A 927 -40.28 -1.86 11.80
C GLY A 927 -39.61 -1.07 10.66
N LEU A 928 -38.84 -0.03 10.98
CA LEU A 928 -38.24 0.93 10.05
C LEU A 928 -36.75 1.11 10.31
N TRP A 929 -36.01 1.59 9.30
CA TRP A 929 -34.62 1.99 9.45
C TRP A 929 -34.52 3.48 9.77
N ALA A 930 -33.60 3.85 10.67
CA ALA A 930 -33.32 5.22 11.07
C ALA A 930 -31.95 5.69 10.55
N CYS A 931 -31.93 6.79 9.80
CA CYS A 931 -30.71 7.37 9.22
C CYS A 931 -30.66 8.89 9.51
N PRO A 932 -29.84 9.36 10.47
CA PRO A 932 -29.86 10.76 10.91
C PRO A 932 -29.17 11.76 9.96
N GLY A 933 -28.44 11.28 8.94
CA GLY A 933 -27.69 12.11 7.99
C GLY A 933 -28.44 12.52 6.72
N ILE A 934 -29.77 12.37 6.68
CA ILE A 934 -30.60 12.83 5.57
C ILE A 934 -30.70 14.37 5.62
N ASP A 935 -30.40 15.06 4.51
CA ASP A 935 -30.59 16.51 4.39
C ASP A 935 -31.90 16.89 3.68
N HIS A 936 -32.24 18.17 3.74
CA HIS A 936 -33.49 18.68 3.19
C HIS A 936 -33.62 18.44 1.68
N ALA A 937 -32.51 18.49 0.92
CA ALA A 937 -32.53 18.32 -0.52
C ALA A 937 -32.86 16.87 -0.92
N ALA A 938 -32.21 15.89 -0.28
CA ALA A 938 -32.51 14.48 -0.54
C ALA A 938 -33.92 14.09 -0.09
N TYR A 939 -34.37 14.59 1.07
CA TYR A 939 -35.74 14.31 1.51
C TYR A 939 -36.79 14.90 0.56
N ARG A 940 -36.58 16.11 0.03
CA ARG A 940 -37.48 16.71 -0.97
C ARG A 940 -37.53 15.88 -2.26
N ALA A 941 -36.40 15.32 -2.67
CA ALA A 941 -36.32 14.54 -3.92
C ALA A 941 -36.89 13.12 -3.78
N LEU A 942 -36.72 12.48 -2.62
CA LEU A 942 -36.98 11.05 -2.43
C LEU A 942 -38.06 10.72 -1.39
N GLY A 943 -38.58 11.71 -0.66
CA GLY A 943 -39.60 11.53 0.37
C GLY A 943 -41.03 11.45 -0.16
N SER A 944 -41.90 10.74 0.58
CA SER A 944 -43.32 10.57 0.24
C SER A 944 -44.22 11.73 0.66
N GLY A 945 -43.70 12.77 1.34
CA GLY A 945 -44.49 13.86 1.93
C GLY A 945 -43.83 15.25 1.84
N ARG A 946 -44.63 16.31 1.99
CA ARG A 946 -44.18 17.71 1.83
C ARG A 946 -43.40 18.32 3.01
N GLY A 947 -43.17 17.59 4.12
CA GLY A 947 -42.62 18.16 5.37
C GLY A 947 -41.23 17.63 5.77
N ALA A 948 -40.28 18.54 6.09
CA ALA A 948 -38.88 18.22 6.41
C ALA A 948 -38.53 18.16 7.91
N SER A 949 -39.51 17.85 8.78
CA SER A 949 -39.30 17.70 10.22
C SER A 949 -38.88 16.29 10.57
N ARG A 950 -37.80 16.13 11.35
CA ARG A 950 -37.33 14.84 11.87
C ARG A 950 -38.39 14.16 12.73
N THR A 951 -38.27 12.84 12.87
CA THR A 951 -39.06 12.04 13.81
C THR A 951 -38.53 12.25 15.23
N LEU A 952 -39.43 12.27 16.21
CA LEU A 952 -39.01 12.35 17.61
C LEU A 952 -38.30 11.06 18.03
N PRO A 953 -37.25 11.12 18.85
CA PRO A 953 -36.64 9.93 19.41
C PRO A 953 -37.64 9.14 20.27
N ALA A 954 -37.51 7.82 20.29
CA ALA A 954 -38.37 6.92 21.05
C ALA A 954 -38.40 7.28 22.56
N GLY A 955 -39.56 7.15 23.19
CA GLY A 955 -39.79 7.46 24.61
C GLY A 955 -39.76 8.96 24.99
N ILE A 956 -39.34 9.86 24.10
CA ILE A 956 -39.35 11.31 24.38
C ILE A 956 -40.77 11.84 24.46
N ARG A 957 -41.70 11.29 23.67
CA ARG A 957 -43.10 11.70 23.72
C ARG A 957 -43.72 11.41 25.09
N ASP A 958 -43.37 10.29 25.70
CA ASP A 958 -43.83 9.93 27.05
C ASP A 958 -43.21 10.86 28.10
N ARG A 959 -41.91 11.18 27.97
CA ARG A 959 -41.27 12.20 28.81
C ARG A 959 -41.91 13.58 28.66
N ALA A 960 -42.34 13.95 27.45
CA ALA A 960 -43.07 15.18 27.21
C ALA A 960 -44.48 15.13 27.83
N GLN A 961 -45.16 13.98 27.84
CA GLN A 961 -46.44 13.83 28.54
C GLN A 961 -46.27 13.97 30.05
N VAL A 962 -45.20 13.37 30.61
CA VAL A 962 -44.83 13.53 32.02
C VAL A 962 -44.56 15.00 32.34
N LEU A 963 -43.86 15.73 31.44
CA LEU A 963 -43.61 17.17 31.59
C LEU A 963 -44.92 17.97 31.57
N VAL A 964 -45.85 17.69 30.65
CA VAL A 964 -47.17 18.34 30.59
C VAL A 964 -47.98 18.08 31.86
N ALA A 965 -48.00 16.83 32.35
CA ALA A 965 -48.67 16.46 33.59
C ALA A 965 -48.02 17.12 34.82
N ALA A 966 -46.70 17.29 34.81
CA ALA A 966 -45.99 18.05 35.85
C ALA A 966 -46.36 19.54 35.79
N LEU A 967 -46.37 20.15 34.61
CA LEU A 967 -46.75 21.55 34.39
C LEU A 967 -48.18 21.84 34.84
N LEU A 968 -49.16 21.01 34.46
CA LEU A 968 -50.56 21.19 34.85
C LEU A 968 -50.79 20.97 36.35
N ARG A 969 -50.06 20.03 36.98
CA ARG A 969 -50.12 19.82 38.43
C ARG A 969 -49.47 20.96 39.22
N ARG A 970 -48.33 21.47 38.75
CA ARG A 970 -47.51 22.46 39.47
C ARG A 970 -48.00 23.89 39.28
N LEU A 971 -48.33 24.28 38.05
CA LEU A 971 -48.74 25.65 37.72
C LEU A 971 -50.26 25.83 37.70
N GLY A 972 -51.02 24.77 37.39
CA GLY A 972 -52.49 24.83 37.30
C GLY A 972 -53.02 25.52 36.04
N ALA A 973 -54.29 25.24 35.72
CA ALA A 973 -54.99 25.97 34.66
C ALA A 973 -55.21 27.43 35.11
N GLY A 974 -54.64 28.37 34.35
CA GLY A 974 -54.72 29.79 34.57
C GLY A 974 -53.39 30.48 34.93
N ALA A 975 -52.29 29.74 35.12
CA ALA A 975 -50.97 30.31 35.36
C ALA A 975 -50.41 31.05 34.13
N SER A 976 -49.61 32.08 34.39
CA SER A 976 -49.00 32.90 33.34
C SER A 976 -47.51 32.62 33.21
N VAL A 977 -47.02 32.45 31.98
CA VAL A 977 -45.60 32.27 31.64
C VAL A 977 -45.16 33.43 30.76
N GLU A 978 -43.95 33.94 30.97
CA GLU A 978 -43.42 35.11 30.27
C GLU A 978 -42.25 34.74 29.36
N ARG A 979 -42.21 35.33 28.17
CA ARG A 979 -41.14 35.18 27.19
C ARG A 979 -40.96 36.48 26.40
N ASP A 980 -39.74 37.00 26.34
CA ASP A 980 -39.36 38.19 25.53
C ASP A 980 -40.33 39.38 25.72
N GLY A 981 -40.78 39.63 26.96
CA GLY A 981 -41.71 40.72 27.30
C GLY A 981 -43.18 40.48 26.92
N ARG A 982 -43.52 39.26 26.48
CA ARG A 982 -44.89 38.81 26.21
C ARG A 982 -45.30 37.79 27.26
N ARG A 983 -46.58 37.78 27.63
CA ARG A 983 -47.14 36.84 28.62
C ARG A 983 -48.15 35.92 27.93
N CYS A 984 -48.17 34.66 28.33
CA CYS A 984 -49.22 33.72 27.95
C CYS A 984 -49.82 33.04 29.17
N ARG A 985 -51.12 32.79 29.16
CA ARG A 985 -51.85 32.04 30.18
C ARG A 985 -52.07 30.60 29.73
N ILE A 986 -51.81 29.62 30.61
CA ILE A 986 -52.12 28.21 30.38
C ILE A 986 -53.63 28.02 30.58
N VAL A 987 -54.35 27.68 29.51
CA VAL A 987 -55.81 27.48 29.54
C VAL A 987 -56.16 26.07 30.03
N GLY A 988 -55.35 25.07 29.69
CA GLY A 988 -55.55 23.68 30.10
C GLY A 988 -54.90 22.67 29.15
N PRO A 989 -55.16 21.36 29.33
CA PRO A 989 -54.68 20.34 28.39
C PRO A 989 -55.32 20.53 27.01
N ALA A 990 -54.58 20.14 25.97
CA ALA A 990 -55.07 20.04 24.61
C ALA A 990 -55.43 18.59 24.27
N ASP A 991 -56.40 18.38 23.37
CA ASP A 991 -56.92 17.05 22.99
C ASP A 991 -55.85 16.09 22.41
N GLY A 992 -54.70 16.62 21.97
CA GLY A 992 -53.54 15.85 21.50
C GLY A 992 -52.42 15.63 22.53
N GLY A 993 -52.67 15.90 23.82
CA GLY A 993 -51.70 15.74 24.91
C GLY A 993 -50.74 16.92 25.14
N GLY A 994 -50.92 18.03 24.41
CA GLY A 994 -50.17 19.28 24.60
C GLY A 994 -50.84 20.24 25.59
N LEU A 995 -50.51 21.53 25.49
CA LEU A 995 -51.06 22.61 26.32
C LEU A 995 -51.74 23.67 25.46
N ARG A 996 -52.93 24.11 25.86
CA ARG A 996 -53.60 25.28 25.29
C ARG A 996 -53.13 26.52 26.03
N ILE A 997 -52.72 27.54 25.28
CA ILE A 997 -52.26 28.82 25.81
C ILE A 997 -52.98 29.99 25.13
N ASP A 998 -53.29 31.05 25.87
CA ASP A 998 -53.79 32.32 25.34
C ASP A 998 -52.82 33.47 25.68
N GLY A 999 -52.83 34.53 24.89
CA GLY A 999 -52.00 35.72 25.15
C GLY A 999 -52.66 36.77 26.07
N GLY A 1000 -53.84 36.50 26.60
CA GLY A 1000 -54.65 37.43 27.38
C GLY A 1000 -55.24 38.60 26.57
N PRO A 1001 -55.86 39.58 27.25
CA PRO A 1001 -56.44 40.77 26.60
C PRO A 1001 -55.36 41.56 25.83
N GLY A 1002 -55.54 41.72 24.51
CA GLY A 1002 -54.57 42.41 23.64
C GLY A 1002 -53.40 41.55 23.16
N GLY A 1003 -53.32 40.28 23.59
CA GLY A 1003 -52.33 39.32 23.14
C GLY A 1003 -52.82 38.46 21.96
N PHE A 1004 -52.18 37.32 21.76
CA PHE A 1004 -52.56 36.40 20.69
C PHE A 1004 -53.76 35.52 21.08
N ALA A 1005 -54.60 35.17 20.09
CA ALA A 1005 -55.71 34.24 20.25
C ALA A 1005 -55.23 32.84 20.70
N GLU A 1006 -56.10 32.14 21.44
CA GLU A 1006 -55.83 30.80 21.99
C GLU A 1006 -55.22 29.88 20.93
N ARG A 1007 -54.12 29.24 21.30
CA ARG A 1007 -53.37 28.32 20.45
C ARG A 1007 -52.82 27.16 21.27
N THR A 1008 -52.46 26.10 20.58
CA THR A 1008 -51.94 24.89 21.22
C THR A 1008 -50.43 24.81 21.06
N VAL A 1009 -49.70 24.73 22.17
CA VAL A 1009 -48.32 24.22 22.18
C VAL A 1009 -48.43 22.70 22.17
N SER A 1010 -48.02 22.09 21.07
CA SER A 1010 -48.22 20.65 20.90
C SER A 1010 -47.26 19.85 21.78
N LEU A 1011 -47.66 18.63 22.10
CA LEU A 1011 -46.80 17.66 22.76
C LEU A 1011 -45.49 17.42 21.97
N THR A 1012 -45.56 17.50 20.65
CA THR A 1012 -44.41 17.38 19.75
C THR A 1012 -43.41 18.54 19.91
N ASP A 1013 -43.90 19.77 20.11
CA ASP A 1013 -43.03 20.94 20.30
C ASP A 1013 -42.25 20.81 21.62
N LEU A 1014 -42.94 20.41 22.70
CA LEU A 1014 -42.31 20.17 24.02
C LEU A 1014 -41.32 19.00 23.98
N ALA A 1015 -41.64 17.94 23.25
CA ALA A 1015 -40.73 16.81 23.05
C ALA A 1015 -39.42 17.25 22.39
N TRP A 1016 -39.46 18.09 21.35
CA TRP A 1016 -38.24 18.62 20.72
C TRP A 1016 -37.42 19.54 21.63
N VAL A 1017 -38.07 20.25 22.56
CA VAL A 1017 -37.37 21.02 23.59
C VAL A 1017 -36.61 20.11 24.55
N ILE A 1018 -37.21 18.99 24.98
CA ILE A 1018 -36.54 18.00 25.83
C ILE A 1018 -35.31 17.42 25.10
N VAL A 1019 -35.43 17.10 23.82
CA VAL A 1019 -34.31 16.62 23.00
C VAL A 1019 -33.18 17.66 22.97
N ALA A 1020 -33.51 18.94 22.74
CA ALA A 1020 -32.52 20.00 22.72
C ALA A 1020 -31.86 20.23 24.08
N ARG A 1021 -32.61 20.06 25.17
CA ARG A 1021 -32.08 20.16 26.52
C ARG A 1021 -31.08 19.06 26.81
N ASP A 1022 -31.44 17.81 26.52
CA ASP A 1022 -30.56 16.65 26.71
C ASP A 1022 -29.26 16.80 25.87
N ASP A 1023 -29.37 17.35 24.66
CA ASP A 1023 -28.24 17.63 23.79
C ASP A 1023 -27.31 18.72 24.36
N VAL A 1024 -27.86 19.80 24.91
CA VAL A 1024 -27.06 20.84 25.60
C VAL A 1024 -26.36 20.29 26.84
N THR A 1025 -27.01 19.42 27.61
CA THR A 1025 -26.38 18.78 28.77
C THR A 1025 -25.18 17.91 28.38
N LYS A 1026 -25.26 17.21 27.24
CA LYS A 1026 -24.19 16.30 26.77
C LYS A 1026 -23.05 17.03 26.06
N ASN A 1027 -23.38 18.01 25.22
CA ASN A 1027 -22.46 18.61 24.25
C ASN A 1027 -22.11 20.06 24.57
N GLY A 1028 -22.71 20.63 25.62
CA GLY A 1028 -22.57 22.04 25.99
C GLY A 1028 -23.29 22.98 25.01
N GLY A 1029 -23.34 24.27 25.37
CA GLY A 1029 -23.98 25.32 24.58
C GLY A 1029 -25.22 25.91 25.24
N ARG A 1030 -26.02 26.65 24.47
CA ARG A 1030 -27.25 27.30 24.96
C ARG A 1030 -28.48 26.58 24.40
N LEU A 1031 -29.46 26.34 25.27
CA LEU A 1031 -30.79 25.88 24.88
C LEU A 1031 -31.58 27.08 24.35
N ASP A 1032 -31.79 27.14 23.04
CA ASP A 1032 -32.54 28.20 22.37
C ASP A 1032 -33.35 27.66 21.17
N GLU A 1033 -34.21 28.51 20.59
CA GLU A 1033 -35.04 28.14 19.44
C GLU A 1033 -34.23 27.69 18.24
N GLN A 1034 -33.04 28.26 18.03
CA GLN A 1034 -32.18 27.85 16.93
C GLN A 1034 -31.66 26.43 17.13
N ARG A 1035 -31.34 26.06 18.37
CA ARG A 1035 -30.94 24.70 18.75
C ARG A 1035 -32.09 23.72 18.58
N VAL A 1036 -33.28 24.06 19.07
CA VAL A 1036 -34.48 23.22 18.90
C VAL A 1036 -34.81 23.05 17.42
N ASN A 1037 -34.79 24.12 16.63
CA ASN A 1037 -35.07 24.06 15.20
C ASN A 1037 -34.01 23.28 14.41
N ARG A 1038 -32.73 23.40 14.79
CA ARG A 1038 -31.64 22.60 14.20
C ARG A 1038 -31.82 21.11 14.46
N LEU A 1039 -32.33 20.76 15.64
CA LEU A 1039 -32.58 19.37 16.01
C LEU A 1039 -33.89 18.83 15.42
N ARG A 1040 -34.89 19.70 15.24
CA ARG A 1040 -36.21 19.35 14.71
C ARG A 1040 -36.25 19.27 13.19
N TYR A 1041 -35.53 20.14 12.48
CA TYR A 1041 -35.59 20.26 11.03
C TYR A 1041 -34.27 19.87 10.38
N LEU A 1042 -34.32 19.46 9.11
CA LEU A 1042 -33.12 19.17 8.34
C LEU A 1042 -32.32 20.43 8.01
N GLU A 1043 -31.00 20.30 7.88
CA GLU A 1043 -30.14 21.40 7.42
C GLU A 1043 -30.55 21.83 6.01
N GLY A 1044 -30.63 23.16 5.79
CA GLY A 1044 -31.15 23.76 4.56
C GLY A 1044 -32.68 23.89 4.49
N THR A 1045 -33.43 23.54 5.54
CA THR A 1045 -34.88 23.79 5.61
C THR A 1045 -35.18 25.29 5.52
N PRO A 1046 -36.04 25.76 4.58
CA PRO A 1046 -36.38 27.18 4.47
C PRO A 1046 -36.98 27.72 5.77
N ARG A 1047 -36.58 28.94 6.18
CA ARG A 1047 -37.11 29.60 7.40
C ARG A 1047 -38.63 29.75 7.41
N ALA A 1048 -39.28 29.82 6.25
CA ALA A 1048 -40.74 29.88 6.15
C ALA A 1048 -41.43 28.54 6.49
N ALA A 1049 -40.72 27.42 6.41
CA ALA A 1049 -41.22 26.09 6.74
C ALA A 1049 -41.03 25.72 8.23
N THR A 1050 -40.22 26.48 8.97
CA THR A 1050 -39.98 26.27 10.40
C THR A 1050 -41.00 27.06 11.24
N ARG A 1051 -41.75 26.39 12.12
CA ARG A 1051 -42.68 27.04 13.06
C ARG A 1051 -41.94 27.61 14.26
N TRP A 1052 -41.64 28.92 14.22
CA TRP A 1052 -40.93 29.61 15.30
C TRP A 1052 -41.82 29.90 16.52
N ILE A 1053 -43.09 30.23 16.30
CA ILE A 1053 -43.91 30.87 17.34
C ILE A 1053 -44.19 29.94 18.53
N ASP A 1054 -44.52 28.67 18.28
CA ASP A 1054 -44.89 27.73 19.36
C ASP A 1054 -43.65 27.06 19.98
N THR A 1055 -42.53 26.99 19.25
CA THR A 1055 -41.25 26.47 19.76
C THR A 1055 -40.68 27.37 20.86
N GLY A 1056 -40.79 28.68 20.70
CA GLY A 1056 -40.37 29.62 21.74
C GLY A 1056 -41.21 29.50 23.02
N TRP A 1057 -42.53 29.35 22.91
CA TRP A 1057 -43.38 29.13 24.08
C TRP A 1057 -43.16 27.76 24.72
N ALA A 1058 -42.88 26.71 23.94
CA ALA A 1058 -42.50 25.40 24.45
C ALA A 1058 -41.20 25.47 25.30
N LEU A 1059 -40.20 26.26 24.87
CA LEU A 1059 -38.98 26.50 25.65
C LEU A 1059 -39.27 27.21 26.97
N ALA A 1060 -40.08 28.26 26.95
CA ALA A 1060 -40.46 29.01 28.14
C ALA A 1060 -41.26 28.13 29.13
N LEU A 1061 -42.18 27.32 28.64
CA LEU A 1061 -42.95 26.37 29.45
C LEU A 1061 -42.08 25.27 30.05
N ALA A 1062 -41.15 24.70 29.28
CA ALA A 1062 -40.23 23.68 29.81
C ALA A 1062 -39.29 24.27 30.87
N ALA A 1063 -38.76 25.48 30.66
CA ALA A 1063 -37.95 26.18 31.65
C ALA A 1063 -38.74 26.49 32.93
N ALA A 1064 -40.00 26.93 32.81
CA ALA A 1064 -40.88 27.20 33.94
C ALA A 1064 -41.16 25.95 34.79
N ALA A 1065 -41.15 24.75 34.17
CA ALA A 1065 -41.27 23.48 34.89
C ALA A 1065 -40.04 23.16 35.75
N ASP A 1066 -38.84 23.51 35.24
CA ASP A 1066 -37.56 23.25 35.90
C ASP A 1066 -37.28 24.26 37.03
N THR A 1067 -37.61 25.54 36.83
CA THR A 1067 -37.45 26.58 37.87
C THR A 1067 -38.40 26.41 39.06
N ALA A 1068 -39.44 25.59 38.91
CA ALA A 1068 -40.35 25.23 40.00
C ALA A 1068 -39.79 24.09 40.90
N ASP A 1069 -38.65 23.48 40.56
CA ASP A 1069 -37.94 22.51 41.41
C ASP A 1069 -36.86 23.16 42.31
N GLU A 1070 -36.60 24.47 42.19
CA GLU A 1070 -35.73 25.22 43.12
C GLU A 1070 -36.51 25.94 44.25
N GLY A 1071 -37.81 25.67 44.37
CA GLY A 1071 -38.71 26.25 45.38
C GLY A 1071 -38.97 25.32 46.56
#